data_AF-A0AAU7XS16-F1
#
_entry.id   AF-A0AAU7XS16-F1
#
_cell.length_a   1.000
_cell.length_b   1.000
_cell.length_c   1.000
_cell.angle_alpha   90.00
_cell.angle_beta   90.00
_cell.angle_gamma   90.00
#
_symmetry.space_group_name_H-M   'P 1'
#
loop_
_entity.id
_entity.type
_entity.pdbx_description
1 polymer ?
#
loop_
_entity_poly.entity_id
_entity_poly.type
_entity_poly.pdbx_seq_one_letter_code
_entity_poly.pdbx_strand_id
1 'polypeptide(L)'
;MNFFVCTPRYKPSSQLRRLSKDVKYQWLSTGVDPQFKLLNKPLLPGWHMLEIAMVHDQPSAAVKLYVDRGDGFHEDNCVYLPLKTGVVTKRLFWMSTKVRGLRLDPLESEGRFAIKHLRFSWLTPWFAHDRLAQRLVNMHFKWRDMPPKKVIGELKRKAAASHRHWRHVALETYEATFERFSAQRSYADWLDQQPALTSEVVSERLAQLSFTPLVSILVPVYNPSLEHLQSCLDSVLAQHYPHWQLCIADDASTNPGVAALLAEYVEKDRRVNVVSRKTNGHICAASNSALALANGEYVALLDHDDCLTQDALLAMVTAINEHPTARFLYSDEDKIDEDGYRFDPHFKPGWNPDLLLAQNYISHLGVYETVLVREVGGFREGFEGSQDHDLVLRISAGLQADQILHVPQVLYHWRSVVGSTAKESSAKSYTTEAGLKAVSDYVAAHHSGAEVIPGNYANTYRVRWPLPSPLPLVSLMIPTRDRVEILKPCVEAILSRSDYHHFELLILDNRSTCPHTLAYMQEVQARDPRVRVLRWEHAFNYSAINNFGAQHANGEIIGLVNNDIEPINESWLTEMVRQVSRPEIGCVGAKLYYPNDTIQHAGVILGIGGVAGHAHKYFTRSAHGYFTRLHVAHNLSAVTGACLLVRRAVFDEVGGFNATHLSVAFNDVDFCLKVREAGYRNLWTPYAELYHHESISRGADDNAKKRARAAAEVAFMRKTWGEQLDNDPAYNPNLTLIHEDFSLR
;
A
#
# COMPACT_ATOMS: atom_id res chain seq x y z
N MET A 1 13.15 -16.62 -36.11
CA MET A 1 14.24 -16.30 -35.16
C MET A 1 14.86 -17.60 -34.69
N ASN A 2 16.09 -17.90 -35.08
CA ASN A 2 16.84 -19.02 -34.53
C ASN A 2 17.44 -18.59 -33.19
N PHE A 3 16.72 -18.82 -32.10
CA PHE A 3 17.25 -18.66 -30.75
C PHE A 3 18.01 -19.92 -30.37
N PHE A 4 19.25 -19.79 -29.89
CA PHE A 4 19.89 -20.91 -29.19
C PHE A 4 19.25 -21.00 -27.80
N VAL A 5 18.36 -21.97 -27.64
CA VAL A 5 17.61 -22.23 -26.40
C VAL A 5 18.25 -23.40 -25.65
N CYS A 6 18.45 -23.24 -24.35
CA CYS A 6 19.04 -24.24 -23.49
C CYS A 6 18.21 -24.42 -22.21
N THR A 7 17.92 -25.67 -21.84
CA THR A 7 17.34 -26.02 -20.54
C THR A 7 18.48 -26.46 -19.62
N PRO A 8 18.83 -25.71 -18.57
CA PRO A 8 19.96 -26.02 -17.71
C PRO A 8 19.70 -27.22 -16.80
N ARG A 9 20.69 -28.09 -16.68
CA ARG A 9 20.78 -29.08 -15.61
C ARG A 9 21.40 -28.41 -14.39
N TYR A 10 20.92 -28.76 -13.21
CA TYR A 10 21.37 -28.18 -11.95
C TYR A 10 21.53 -29.25 -10.87
N LYS A 11 22.46 -29.03 -9.94
CA LYS A 11 22.72 -29.91 -8.79
C LYS A 11 22.76 -29.08 -7.50
N PRO A 12 22.07 -29.49 -6.42
CA PRO A 12 22.14 -28.76 -5.15
C PRO A 12 23.57 -28.79 -4.62
N SER A 13 24.05 -27.64 -4.12
CA SER A 13 25.40 -27.49 -3.58
C SER A 13 25.44 -26.99 -2.13
N SER A 14 24.50 -26.14 -1.71
CA SER A 14 24.45 -25.61 -0.34
C SER A 14 23.00 -25.33 0.09
N GLN A 15 22.72 -25.47 1.39
CA GLN A 15 21.45 -25.14 2.08
C GLN A 15 20.16 -25.59 1.35
N LEU A 16 20.22 -26.74 0.68
CA LEU A 16 19.10 -27.31 -0.07
C LEU A 16 18.90 -28.77 0.28
N ARG A 17 17.65 -29.11 0.64
CA ARG A 17 17.21 -30.48 0.90
C ARG A 17 16.08 -30.85 -0.06
N ARG A 18 16.17 -32.04 -0.67
CA ARG A 18 15.10 -32.56 -1.53
C ARG A 18 13.96 -33.13 -0.68
N LEU A 19 12.72 -32.79 -1.02
CA LEU A 19 11.52 -33.31 -0.36
C LEU A 19 11.04 -34.56 -1.10
N SER A 20 10.69 -35.62 -0.35
CA SER A 20 10.34 -36.94 -0.91
C SER A 20 8.83 -37.23 -0.98
N LYS A 21 7.98 -36.40 -0.36
CA LYS A 21 6.54 -36.67 -0.18
C LYS A 21 5.59 -35.49 -0.46
N ASP A 22 6.10 -34.36 -0.95
CA ASP A 22 5.28 -33.17 -1.25
C ASP A 22 5.09 -33.04 -2.77
N VAL A 23 3.84 -33.09 -3.24
CA VAL A 23 3.52 -32.99 -4.69
C VAL A 23 3.61 -31.54 -5.19
N LYS A 24 3.44 -30.57 -4.29
CA LYS A 24 3.47 -29.14 -4.60
C LYS A 24 4.91 -28.64 -4.67
N TYR A 25 5.72 -28.95 -3.65
CA TYR A 25 7.11 -28.50 -3.49
C TYR A 25 8.12 -29.64 -3.64
N GLN A 26 9.29 -29.37 -4.24
CA GLN A 26 10.32 -30.38 -4.51
C GLN A 26 11.56 -30.20 -3.62
N TRP A 27 11.78 -28.99 -3.13
CA TRP A 27 12.98 -28.59 -2.40
C TRP A 27 12.58 -27.78 -1.16
N LEU A 28 13.42 -27.88 -0.14
CA LEU A 28 13.43 -27.06 1.06
C LEU A 28 14.76 -26.31 1.08
N SER A 29 14.70 -24.98 1.09
CA SER A 29 15.79 -24.11 1.51
C SER A 29 15.90 -24.16 3.03
N THR A 30 17.10 -24.46 3.53
CA THR A 30 17.38 -24.61 4.97
C THR A 30 18.21 -23.45 5.53
N GLY A 31 18.28 -22.33 4.82
CA GLY A 31 18.91 -21.11 5.30
C GLY A 31 18.73 -19.96 4.29
N VAL A 32 19.56 -18.93 4.39
CA VAL A 32 19.46 -17.69 3.60
C VAL A 32 20.26 -17.72 2.28
N ASP A 33 21.05 -18.77 2.05
CA ASP A 33 21.90 -18.90 0.85
C ASP A 33 21.80 -20.30 0.21
N PRO A 34 20.60 -20.73 -0.25
CA PRO A 34 20.42 -21.98 -0.98
C PRO A 34 21.04 -21.93 -2.37
N GLN A 35 21.81 -22.95 -2.75
CA GLN A 35 22.61 -22.89 -3.99
C GLN A 35 22.40 -24.10 -4.88
N PHE A 36 22.12 -23.85 -6.15
CA PHE A 36 22.28 -24.81 -7.23
C PHE A 36 23.49 -24.47 -8.10
N LYS A 37 24.37 -25.44 -8.32
CA LYS A 37 25.39 -25.35 -9.38
C LYS A 37 24.76 -25.74 -10.72
N LEU A 38 24.82 -24.86 -11.72
CA LEU A 38 24.37 -25.17 -13.08
C LEU A 38 25.47 -25.92 -13.83
N LEU A 39 25.12 -27.02 -14.50
CA LEU A 39 26.07 -27.99 -15.06
C LEU A 39 26.28 -27.84 -16.58
N ASN A 40 25.70 -26.82 -17.21
CA ASN A 40 25.70 -26.69 -18.67
C ASN A 40 27.03 -26.15 -19.22
N LYS A 41 27.34 -26.49 -20.49
CA LYS A 41 28.43 -25.88 -21.27
C LYS A 41 28.27 -24.34 -21.29
N PRO A 42 29.37 -23.57 -21.44
CA PRO A 42 29.30 -22.11 -21.39
C PRO A 42 28.33 -21.60 -22.45
N LEU A 43 27.34 -20.81 -22.01
CA LEU A 43 26.44 -20.11 -22.91
C LEU A 43 27.27 -19.14 -23.78
N LEU A 44 26.83 -18.90 -25.01
CA LEU A 44 27.53 -18.03 -25.96
C LEU A 44 27.71 -16.62 -25.38
N PRO A 45 28.83 -15.91 -25.66
CA PRO A 45 28.95 -14.50 -25.27
C PRO A 45 27.83 -13.67 -25.91
N GLY A 46 27.31 -12.69 -25.18
CA GLY A 46 26.25 -11.82 -25.70
C GLY A 46 25.04 -11.66 -24.77
N TRP A 47 23.93 -11.21 -25.35
CA TRP A 47 22.67 -11.03 -24.63
C TRP A 47 21.96 -12.36 -24.43
N HIS A 48 21.43 -12.57 -23.25
CA HIS A 48 20.61 -13.72 -22.91
C HIS A 48 19.31 -13.31 -22.24
N MET A 49 18.31 -14.18 -22.36
CA MET A 49 17.10 -14.17 -21.54
C MET A 49 17.15 -15.36 -20.58
N LEU A 50 17.04 -15.09 -19.28
CA LEU A 50 16.67 -16.07 -18.27
C LEU A 50 15.14 -16.13 -18.22
N GLU A 51 14.56 -17.32 -18.34
CA GLU A 51 13.14 -17.59 -18.09
C GLU A 51 13.02 -18.62 -16.96
N ILE A 52 12.24 -18.30 -15.93
CA ILE A 52 12.05 -19.19 -14.77
C ILE A 52 10.61 -19.11 -14.27
N ALA A 53 10.03 -20.26 -13.93
CA ALA A 53 8.78 -20.34 -13.17
C ALA A 53 9.01 -21.24 -11.97
N MET A 54 8.61 -20.76 -10.79
CA MET A 54 8.81 -21.47 -9.53
C MET A 54 7.56 -21.31 -8.67
N VAL A 55 7.14 -22.40 -8.05
CA VAL A 55 6.11 -22.37 -7.00
C VAL A 55 6.84 -22.37 -5.66
N HIS A 56 6.52 -21.45 -4.76
CA HIS A 56 7.14 -21.32 -3.43
C HIS A 56 6.08 -21.01 -2.36
N ASP A 57 6.46 -21.18 -1.09
CA ASP A 57 5.63 -20.87 0.09
C ASP A 57 5.99 -19.53 0.76
N GLN A 58 6.98 -18.81 0.23
CA GLN A 58 7.37 -17.48 0.71
C GLN A 58 6.39 -16.40 0.24
N PRO A 59 6.15 -15.33 1.04
CA PRO A 59 5.30 -14.19 0.64
C PRO A 59 5.76 -13.53 -0.67
N SER A 60 7.07 -13.35 -0.80
CA SER A 60 7.75 -12.94 -2.02
C SER A 60 9.00 -13.79 -2.21
N ALA A 61 9.48 -13.91 -3.45
CA ALA A 61 10.68 -14.68 -3.74
C ALA A 61 11.41 -14.09 -4.95
N ALA A 62 12.71 -14.30 -4.99
CA ALA A 62 13.52 -14.03 -6.15
C ALA A 62 14.58 -15.12 -6.36
N VAL A 63 15.02 -15.19 -7.60
CA VAL A 63 16.14 -16.04 -8.00
C VAL A 63 17.34 -15.17 -8.31
N LYS A 64 18.51 -15.52 -7.78
CA LYS A 64 19.78 -14.91 -8.17
C LYS A 64 20.55 -15.86 -9.07
N LEU A 65 20.97 -15.38 -10.23
CA LEU A 65 21.89 -16.10 -11.11
C LEU A 65 23.26 -15.45 -11.06
N TYR A 66 24.25 -16.14 -10.51
CA TYR A 66 25.63 -15.68 -10.44
C TYR A 66 26.42 -16.21 -11.63
N VAL A 67 27.26 -15.34 -12.18
CA VAL A 67 28.16 -15.64 -13.30
C VAL A 67 29.61 -15.50 -12.83
N ASP A 68 30.33 -16.62 -12.72
CA ASP A 68 31.76 -16.62 -12.38
C ASP A 68 32.59 -16.31 -13.62
N ARG A 69 33.38 -15.23 -13.57
CA ARG A 69 34.21 -14.73 -14.68
C ARG A 69 35.68 -15.10 -14.54
N GLY A 70 36.04 -15.88 -13.52
CA GLY A 70 37.41 -16.29 -13.22
C GLY A 70 37.91 -15.89 -11.83
N ASP A 71 37.12 -15.09 -11.12
CA ASP A 71 37.35 -14.50 -9.81
C ASP A 71 36.39 -15.01 -8.73
N GLY A 72 35.46 -15.92 -9.07
CA GLY A 72 34.48 -16.48 -8.16
C GLY A 72 33.05 -15.94 -8.37
N PHE A 73 32.14 -16.32 -7.48
CA PHE A 73 30.77 -15.81 -7.47
C PHE A 73 30.68 -14.57 -6.58
N HIS A 74 30.42 -13.41 -7.18
CA HIS A 74 30.31 -12.11 -6.50
C HIS A 74 28.92 -11.52 -6.68
N GLU A 75 28.43 -10.80 -5.66
CA GLU A 75 27.13 -10.11 -5.69
C GLU A 75 27.02 -9.10 -6.84
N ASP A 76 28.11 -8.40 -7.16
CA ASP A 76 28.16 -7.43 -8.26
C ASP A 76 27.97 -8.06 -9.66
N ASN A 77 28.11 -9.38 -9.75
CA ASN A 77 27.94 -10.15 -10.98
C ASN A 77 26.66 -11.01 -10.96
N CYS A 78 25.71 -10.72 -10.06
CA CYS A 78 24.47 -11.46 -9.92
C CYS A 78 23.32 -10.86 -10.76
N VAL A 79 22.55 -11.76 -11.39
CA VAL A 79 21.31 -11.46 -12.09
C VAL A 79 20.16 -11.84 -11.16
N TYR A 80 19.75 -10.87 -10.36
CA TYR A 80 18.55 -10.88 -9.51
C TYR A 80 17.20 -10.91 -10.27
N LEU A 81 16.29 -11.84 -10.02
CA LEU A 81 15.01 -11.92 -10.71
C LEU A 81 13.85 -12.19 -9.73
N PRO A 82 13.02 -11.17 -9.42
CA PRO A 82 11.79 -11.38 -8.67
C PRO A 82 10.89 -12.40 -9.35
N LEU A 83 10.20 -13.22 -8.57
CA LEU A 83 9.31 -14.28 -9.06
C LEU A 83 7.86 -13.94 -8.74
N LYS A 84 6.97 -14.31 -9.67
CA LYS A 84 5.54 -14.47 -9.38
C LYS A 84 5.29 -15.97 -9.29
N THR A 85 4.71 -16.43 -8.18
CA THR A 85 4.57 -17.87 -7.90
C THR A 85 3.85 -18.59 -9.05
N GLY A 86 4.46 -19.65 -9.58
CA GLY A 86 3.95 -20.45 -10.70
C GLY A 86 3.97 -19.79 -12.09
N VAL A 87 4.35 -18.52 -12.21
CA VAL A 87 4.37 -17.77 -13.48
C VAL A 87 5.79 -17.72 -14.05
N VAL A 88 5.91 -17.80 -15.37
CA VAL A 88 7.21 -17.64 -16.05
C VAL A 88 7.62 -16.16 -16.01
N THR A 89 8.59 -15.83 -15.18
CA THR A 89 9.26 -14.52 -15.19
C THR A 89 10.49 -14.55 -16.10
N LYS A 90 10.81 -13.41 -16.70
CA LYS A 90 11.91 -13.27 -17.66
C LYS A 90 12.84 -12.12 -17.29
N ARG A 91 14.15 -12.31 -17.45
CA ARG A 91 15.17 -11.26 -17.27
C ARG A 91 16.25 -11.29 -18.33
N LEU A 92 16.50 -10.12 -18.90
CA LEU A 92 17.64 -9.90 -19.80
C LEU A 92 18.92 -9.81 -18.99
N PHE A 93 19.99 -10.44 -19.46
CA PHE A 93 21.34 -10.25 -18.92
C PHE A 93 22.40 -10.35 -20.01
N TRP A 94 23.61 -9.89 -19.72
CA TRP A 94 24.74 -9.96 -20.65
C TRP A 94 25.82 -10.91 -20.14
N MET A 95 26.34 -11.74 -21.03
CA MET A 95 27.46 -12.63 -20.76
C MET A 95 28.72 -12.20 -21.49
N SER A 96 29.82 -12.12 -20.73
CA SER A 96 31.16 -11.87 -21.25
C SER A 96 31.75 -13.13 -21.91
N THR A 97 32.94 -13.00 -22.51
CA THR A 97 33.63 -14.10 -23.19
C THR A 97 34.30 -15.11 -22.25
N LYS A 98 34.49 -14.77 -20.98
CA LYS A 98 35.12 -15.62 -19.96
C LYS A 98 34.11 -15.95 -18.88
N VAL A 99 33.47 -17.12 -18.97
CA VAL A 99 32.56 -17.64 -17.92
C VAL A 99 33.03 -19.03 -17.53
N ARG A 100 33.37 -19.20 -16.25
CA ARG A 100 33.89 -20.45 -15.66
C ARG A 100 32.81 -21.27 -14.97
N GLY A 101 31.74 -20.63 -14.53
CA GLY A 101 30.64 -21.29 -13.83
C GLY A 101 29.39 -20.44 -13.74
N LEU A 102 28.26 -21.11 -13.51
CA LEU A 102 26.99 -20.48 -13.22
C LEU A 102 26.40 -21.12 -11.95
N ARG A 103 25.88 -20.27 -11.08
CA ARG A 103 25.20 -20.65 -9.84
C ARG A 103 23.82 -20.00 -9.82
N LEU A 104 22.82 -20.75 -9.38
CA LEU A 104 21.44 -20.30 -9.27
C LEU A 104 20.99 -20.47 -7.84
N ASP A 105 20.58 -19.37 -7.23
CA ASP A 105 20.05 -19.37 -5.88
C ASP A 105 18.54 -19.19 -5.98
N PRO A 106 17.74 -20.19 -5.57
CA PRO A 106 16.32 -20.23 -5.85
C PRO A 106 15.47 -19.43 -4.85
N LEU A 107 16.00 -19.10 -3.67
CA LEU A 107 15.38 -18.33 -2.59
C LEU A 107 16.46 -17.56 -1.83
N GLU A 108 16.05 -16.59 -1.01
CA GLU A 108 16.92 -15.81 -0.10
C GLU A 108 16.60 -16.07 1.39
N SER A 109 15.73 -17.05 1.65
CA SER A 109 15.24 -17.41 2.98
C SER A 109 14.97 -18.90 3.09
N GLU A 110 14.73 -19.37 4.31
CA GLU A 110 14.18 -20.70 4.55
C GLU A 110 12.78 -20.84 3.96
N GLY A 111 12.52 -21.93 3.24
CA GLY A 111 11.25 -22.07 2.53
C GLY A 111 11.16 -23.26 1.59
N ARG A 112 9.95 -23.66 1.21
CA ARG A 112 9.70 -24.76 0.28
C ARG A 112 9.42 -24.22 -1.11
N PHE A 113 9.99 -24.86 -2.13
CA PHE A 113 9.79 -24.45 -3.51
C PHE A 113 9.90 -25.60 -4.52
N ALA A 114 9.46 -25.36 -5.75
CA ALA A 114 9.65 -26.23 -6.90
C ALA A 114 9.85 -25.40 -8.17
N ILE A 115 10.98 -25.64 -8.87
CA ILE A 115 11.25 -25.03 -10.18
C ILE A 115 10.45 -25.80 -11.23
N LYS A 116 9.43 -25.15 -11.80
CA LYS A 116 8.55 -25.73 -12.84
C LYS A 116 9.05 -25.44 -14.25
N HIS A 117 9.76 -24.33 -14.43
CA HIS A 117 10.35 -23.94 -15.70
C HIS A 117 11.70 -23.27 -15.46
N LEU A 118 12.71 -23.59 -16.26
CA LEU A 118 13.99 -22.89 -16.26
C LEU A 118 14.61 -22.98 -17.66
N ARG A 119 14.95 -21.84 -18.27
CA ARG A 119 15.45 -21.75 -19.64
C ARG A 119 16.38 -20.56 -19.83
N PHE A 120 17.40 -20.76 -20.64
CA PHE A 120 18.27 -19.71 -21.16
C PHE A 120 18.09 -19.59 -22.68
N SER A 121 17.97 -18.35 -23.17
CA SER A 121 17.88 -18.08 -24.61
C SER A 121 18.89 -17.01 -25.03
N TRP A 122 19.81 -17.34 -25.94
CA TRP A 122 20.70 -16.33 -26.53
C TRP A 122 19.91 -15.43 -27.49
N LEU A 123 20.11 -14.12 -27.40
CA LEU A 123 19.36 -13.12 -28.14
C LEU A 123 20.26 -12.33 -29.09
N THR A 124 19.73 -12.01 -30.26
CA THR A 124 20.33 -11.00 -31.14
C THR A 124 20.34 -9.63 -30.44
N PRO A 125 21.37 -8.78 -30.67
CA PRO A 125 21.45 -7.45 -30.05
C PRO A 125 20.20 -6.59 -30.27
N TRP A 126 19.65 -6.56 -31.48
CA TRP A 126 18.46 -5.77 -31.78
C TRP A 126 17.26 -6.17 -30.90
N PHE A 127 16.98 -7.46 -30.78
CA PHE A 127 15.86 -7.95 -29.96
C PHE A 127 16.08 -7.67 -28.47
N ALA A 128 17.30 -7.86 -27.97
CA ALA A 128 17.66 -7.52 -26.60
C ALA A 128 17.46 -6.03 -26.31
N HIS A 129 17.90 -5.16 -27.22
CA HIS A 129 17.75 -3.71 -27.09
C HIS A 129 16.27 -3.29 -27.10
N ASP A 130 15.43 -3.89 -27.96
CA ASP A 130 13.99 -3.66 -27.97
C ASP A 130 13.34 -4.06 -26.64
N ARG A 131 13.63 -5.26 -26.12
CA ARG A 131 13.11 -5.72 -24.82
C ARG A 131 13.57 -4.83 -23.66
N LEU A 132 14.83 -4.39 -23.67
CA LEU A 132 15.38 -3.47 -22.67
C LEU A 132 14.64 -2.13 -22.73
N ALA A 133 14.54 -1.52 -23.91
CA ALA A 133 13.86 -0.25 -24.10
C ALA A 133 12.40 -0.31 -23.66
N GLN A 134 11.68 -1.37 -24.05
CA GLN A 134 10.29 -1.52 -23.66
C GLN A 134 10.10 -1.68 -22.14
N ARG A 135 11.00 -2.40 -21.46
CA ARG A 135 10.91 -2.47 -20.00
C ARG A 135 11.16 -1.10 -19.36
N LEU A 136 12.15 -0.35 -19.82
CA LEU A 136 12.44 0.98 -19.28
C LEU A 136 11.25 1.92 -19.44
N VAL A 137 10.61 1.93 -20.60
CA VAL A 137 9.42 2.77 -20.84
C VAL A 137 8.22 2.31 -19.99
N ASN A 138 8.08 1.02 -19.72
CA ASN A 138 6.94 0.54 -18.94
C ASN A 138 7.15 0.65 -17.42
N MET A 139 8.39 0.47 -16.95
CA MET A 139 8.68 0.23 -15.53
C MET A 139 9.59 1.29 -14.91
N HIS A 140 10.35 2.07 -15.68
CA HIS A 140 11.30 3.04 -15.12
C HIS A 140 10.73 4.46 -15.19
N PHE A 141 10.56 5.08 -14.02
CA PHE A 141 9.95 6.42 -13.90
C PHE A 141 10.58 7.49 -14.82
N LYS A 142 11.92 7.59 -14.91
CA LYS A 142 12.62 8.55 -15.79
C LYS A 142 12.46 8.29 -17.30
N TRP A 143 12.06 7.08 -17.71
CA TRP A 143 12.06 6.67 -19.12
C TRP A 143 10.66 6.45 -19.68
N ARG A 144 9.63 6.45 -18.84
CA ARG A 144 8.27 6.08 -19.22
C ARG A 144 7.59 7.00 -20.24
N ASP A 145 7.99 8.26 -20.28
CA ASP A 145 7.45 9.25 -21.22
C ASP A 145 8.24 9.31 -22.53
N MET A 146 9.26 8.45 -22.68
CA MET A 146 10.11 8.40 -23.86
C MET A 146 9.61 7.35 -24.86
N PRO A 147 9.59 7.65 -26.18
CA PRO A 147 9.37 6.63 -27.19
C PRO A 147 10.44 5.52 -27.10
N PRO A 148 10.07 4.21 -27.09
CA PRO A 148 11.03 3.11 -26.95
C PRO A 148 12.21 3.17 -27.95
N LYS A 149 11.96 3.67 -29.16
CA LYS A 149 12.99 3.83 -30.20
C LYS A 149 14.09 4.85 -29.83
N LYS A 150 13.81 5.81 -28.94
CA LYS A 150 14.77 6.85 -28.51
C LYS A 150 15.61 6.41 -27.30
N VAL A 151 15.13 5.45 -26.51
CA VAL A 151 15.73 5.01 -25.25
C VAL A 151 17.20 4.62 -25.40
N ILE A 152 17.54 3.77 -26.38
CA ILE A 152 18.92 3.32 -26.59
C ILE A 152 19.85 4.47 -26.99
N GLY A 153 19.35 5.41 -27.79
CA GLY A 153 20.11 6.60 -28.17
C GLY A 153 20.44 7.47 -26.96
N GLU A 154 19.47 7.66 -26.07
CA GLU A 154 19.66 8.43 -24.84
C GLU A 154 20.59 7.74 -23.85
N LEU A 155 20.48 6.42 -23.66
CA LEU A 155 21.42 5.65 -22.84
C LEU A 155 22.86 5.80 -23.32
N LYS A 156 23.07 5.83 -24.64
CA LYS A 156 24.40 6.07 -25.22
C LYS A 156 24.90 7.49 -24.97
N ARG A 157 24.03 8.50 -25.07
CA ARG A 157 24.38 9.90 -24.74
C ARG A 157 24.78 10.06 -23.28
N LYS A 158 23.97 9.51 -22.36
CA LYS A 158 24.25 9.52 -20.93
C LYS A 158 25.57 8.83 -20.61
N ALA A 159 25.82 7.68 -21.23
CA ALA A 159 27.06 6.95 -21.04
C ALA A 159 28.30 7.72 -21.53
N ALA A 160 28.19 8.37 -22.70
CA ALA A 160 29.24 9.24 -23.22
C ALA A 160 29.54 10.41 -22.27
N ALA A 161 28.51 11.08 -21.74
CA ALA A 161 28.66 12.17 -20.77
C ALA A 161 29.35 11.72 -19.47
N SER A 162 29.15 10.46 -19.07
CA SER A 162 29.80 9.87 -17.88
C SER A 162 31.14 9.16 -18.15
N HIS A 163 31.66 9.18 -19.39
CA HIS A 163 32.84 8.40 -19.80
C HIS A 163 32.76 6.88 -19.51
N ARG A 164 31.56 6.30 -19.60
CA ARG A 164 31.29 4.88 -19.33
C ARG A 164 30.84 4.15 -20.59
N HIS A 165 31.06 2.84 -20.64
CA HIS A 165 30.53 2.02 -21.74
C HIS A 165 29.00 1.95 -21.65
N TRP A 166 28.30 2.24 -22.75
CA TRP A 166 26.84 2.37 -22.76
C TRP A 166 26.08 1.16 -22.23
N ARG A 167 26.63 -0.06 -22.43
CA ARG A 167 26.00 -1.29 -21.92
C ARG A 167 25.93 -1.34 -20.40
N HIS A 168 26.94 -0.81 -19.70
CA HIS A 168 26.93 -0.77 -18.23
C HIS A 168 25.83 0.17 -17.75
N VAL A 169 25.76 1.39 -18.30
CA VAL A 169 24.69 2.34 -18.00
C VAL A 169 23.30 1.76 -18.34
N ALA A 170 23.18 1.08 -19.47
CA ALA A 170 21.93 0.44 -19.89
C ALA A 170 21.51 -0.70 -18.96
N LEU A 171 22.46 -1.55 -18.55
CA LEU A 171 22.19 -2.64 -17.61
C LEU A 171 21.86 -2.11 -16.22
N GLU A 172 22.58 -1.12 -15.69
CA GLU A 172 22.26 -0.50 -14.40
C GLU A 172 20.88 0.16 -14.40
N THR A 173 20.57 0.92 -15.46
CA THR A 173 19.25 1.53 -15.62
C THR A 173 18.17 0.45 -15.76
N TYR A 174 18.44 -0.63 -16.49
CA TYR A 174 17.54 -1.77 -16.61
C TYR A 174 17.40 -2.53 -15.29
N GLU A 175 18.47 -2.70 -14.53
CA GLU A 175 18.50 -3.33 -13.22
C GLU A 175 17.66 -2.55 -12.22
N ALA A 176 17.64 -1.21 -12.27
CA ALA A 176 16.77 -0.36 -11.46
C ALA A 176 15.26 -0.60 -11.71
N THR A 177 14.89 -1.34 -12.76
CA THR A 177 13.50 -1.77 -12.97
C THR A 177 13.19 -3.12 -12.34
N PHE A 178 14.16 -3.76 -11.69
CA PHE A 178 13.99 -4.97 -10.90
C PHE A 178 14.43 -4.62 -9.48
N GLU A 179 13.47 -4.40 -8.59
CA GLU A 179 13.80 -4.23 -7.18
C GLU A 179 14.34 -5.53 -6.62
N ARG A 180 15.37 -5.41 -5.79
CA ARG A 180 15.87 -6.54 -5.01
C ARG A 180 14.96 -6.69 -3.80
N PHE A 181 14.01 -7.63 -3.83
CA PHE A 181 13.51 -8.22 -2.59
C PHE A 181 14.66 -8.96 -1.94
N SER A 182 15.31 -8.30 -1.01
CA SER A 182 15.86 -9.04 0.08
C SER A 182 14.93 -8.73 1.25
N ALA A 183 14.63 -9.71 2.10
CA ALA A 183 14.18 -9.40 3.45
C ALA A 183 15.19 -8.46 4.16
N GLN A 184 16.41 -8.36 3.59
CA GLN A 184 17.51 -7.45 3.85
C GLN A 184 17.82 -6.52 2.64
N ARG A 185 16.85 -6.00 1.86
CA ARG A 185 17.03 -4.59 1.45
C ARG A 185 16.69 -3.88 2.73
N SER A 186 17.69 -3.81 3.60
CA SER A 186 17.47 -3.47 4.97
C SER A 186 16.90 -2.06 4.97
N TYR A 187 16.08 -1.75 5.95
CA TYR A 187 15.74 -0.36 6.16
C TYR A 187 17.02 0.51 6.22
N ALA A 188 18.15 -0.04 6.68
CA ALA A 188 19.46 0.59 6.57
C ALA A 188 19.92 0.87 5.12
N ASP A 189 19.72 -0.02 4.15
CA ASP A 189 20.04 0.24 2.73
C ASP A 189 19.18 1.38 2.15
N TRP A 190 17.92 1.46 2.60
CA TRP A 190 17.03 2.57 2.23
C TRP A 190 17.51 3.87 2.88
N LEU A 191 17.96 3.82 4.14
CA LEU A 191 18.55 4.95 4.86
C LEU A 191 19.83 5.45 4.19
N ASP A 192 20.72 4.55 3.74
CA ASP A 192 21.96 4.90 3.03
C ASP A 192 21.72 5.63 1.71
N GLN A 193 20.53 5.48 1.13
CA GLN A 193 20.12 6.15 -0.10
C GLN A 193 19.43 7.50 0.15
N GLN A 194 19.05 7.80 1.40
CA GLN A 194 18.42 9.08 1.71
C GLN A 194 19.47 10.20 1.65
N PRO A 195 19.17 11.32 0.96
CA PRO A 195 20.09 12.42 0.88
C PRO A 195 20.26 13.05 2.27
N ALA A 196 21.50 13.16 2.74
CA ALA A 196 21.81 13.97 3.91
C ALA A 196 21.58 15.45 3.58
N LEU A 197 20.90 16.17 4.46
CA LEU A 197 20.77 17.63 4.34
C LEU A 197 22.11 18.27 4.68
N THR A 198 22.68 19.00 3.72
CA THR A 198 23.89 19.79 3.96
C THR A 198 23.52 21.14 4.57
N SER A 199 24.47 21.78 5.24
CA SER A 199 24.29 23.11 5.82
C SER A 199 23.85 24.16 4.79
N GLU A 200 24.28 24.04 3.54
CA GLU A 200 23.85 24.90 2.44
C GLU A 200 22.36 24.71 2.13
N VAL A 201 21.90 23.45 1.98
CA VAL A 201 20.49 23.15 1.70
C VAL A 201 19.59 23.62 2.85
N VAL A 202 20.02 23.43 4.10
CA VAL A 202 19.30 23.93 5.28
C VAL A 202 19.17 25.45 5.24
N SER A 203 20.28 26.15 4.94
CA SER A 203 20.28 27.62 4.86
C SER A 203 19.37 28.14 3.74
N GLU A 204 19.39 27.49 2.58
CA GLU A 204 18.51 27.82 1.45
C GLU A 204 17.03 27.62 1.80
N ARG A 205 16.67 26.49 2.43
CA ARG A 205 15.29 26.23 2.86
C ARG A 205 14.82 27.26 3.87
N LEU A 206 15.64 27.56 4.88
CA LEU A 206 15.31 28.58 5.88
C LEU A 206 15.08 29.96 5.25
N ALA A 207 15.90 30.34 4.25
CA ALA A 207 15.75 31.62 3.56
C ALA A 207 14.49 31.72 2.69
N GLN A 208 13.89 30.58 2.31
CA GLN A 208 12.65 30.52 1.53
C GLN A 208 11.38 30.57 2.40
N LEU A 209 11.50 30.41 3.72
CA LEU A 209 10.34 30.46 4.61
C LEU A 209 9.83 31.90 4.72
N SER A 210 8.60 32.13 4.26
CA SER A 210 7.91 33.42 4.40
C SER A 210 7.17 33.54 5.74
N PHE A 211 6.77 32.39 6.30
CA PHE A 211 6.13 32.26 7.59
C PHE A 211 6.99 31.37 8.48
N THR A 212 7.39 31.89 9.64
CA THR A 212 8.25 31.20 10.61
C THR A 212 7.53 31.04 11.95
N PRO A 213 6.53 30.14 12.04
CA PRO A 213 5.78 29.95 13.28
C PRO A 213 6.68 29.39 14.38
N LEU A 214 6.45 29.83 15.62
CA LEU A 214 7.01 29.16 16.78
C LEU A 214 6.34 27.79 16.93
N VAL A 215 7.14 26.73 17.00
CA VAL A 215 6.65 25.37 17.29
C VAL A 215 6.93 25.01 18.75
N SER A 216 5.88 24.80 19.54
CA SER A 216 5.96 24.35 20.93
C SER A 216 5.93 22.83 21.02
N ILE A 217 7.02 22.20 21.41
CA ILE A 217 7.15 20.74 21.52
C ILE A 217 6.73 20.33 22.93
N LEU A 218 5.71 19.48 23.04
CA LEU A 218 5.15 19.02 24.30
C LEU A 218 5.79 17.69 24.70
N VAL A 219 6.41 17.64 25.88
CA VAL A 219 7.06 16.42 26.40
C VAL A 219 6.54 16.11 27.83
N PRO A 220 5.57 15.20 27.98
CA PRO A 220 5.21 14.66 29.29
C PRO A 220 6.32 13.72 29.79
N VAL A 221 6.75 13.88 31.04
CA VAL A 221 7.87 13.10 31.61
C VAL A 221 7.45 12.37 32.87
N TYR A 222 7.60 11.05 32.92
CA TYR A 222 7.45 10.29 34.17
C TYR A 222 8.47 9.14 34.27
N ASN A 223 9.44 9.25 35.16
CA ASN A 223 10.44 8.21 35.44
C ASN A 223 11.14 7.61 34.19
N PRO A 224 11.59 8.39 33.18
CA PRO A 224 12.33 7.83 32.06
C PRO A 224 13.73 7.35 32.49
N SER A 225 14.37 6.56 31.62
CA SER A 225 15.83 6.43 31.65
C SER A 225 16.46 7.81 31.43
N LEU A 226 17.49 8.16 32.22
CA LEU A 226 18.19 9.44 32.06
C LEU A 226 18.84 9.56 30.69
N GLU A 227 19.35 8.46 30.14
CA GLU A 227 19.98 8.42 28.82
C GLU A 227 18.97 8.66 27.70
N HIS A 228 17.77 8.06 27.80
CA HIS A 228 16.73 8.25 26.80
C HIS A 228 16.16 9.67 26.87
N LEU A 229 15.92 10.18 28.08
CA LEU A 229 15.50 11.57 28.27
C LEU A 229 16.56 12.53 27.71
N GLN A 230 17.84 12.31 27.99
CA GLN A 230 18.92 13.11 27.44
C GLN A 230 18.92 13.09 25.90
N SER A 231 18.79 11.90 25.30
CA SER A 231 18.71 11.73 23.84
C SER A 231 17.51 12.45 23.23
N CYS A 232 16.34 12.37 23.87
CA CYS A 232 15.13 13.11 23.48
C CYS A 232 15.40 14.62 23.47
N LEU A 233 15.90 15.17 24.58
CA LEU A 233 16.16 16.60 24.72
C LEU A 233 17.24 17.10 23.74
N ASP A 234 18.32 16.33 23.55
CA ASP A 234 19.37 16.67 22.59
C ASP A 234 18.86 16.65 21.14
N SER A 235 17.92 15.75 20.79
CA SER A 235 17.30 15.72 19.46
C SER A 235 16.51 17.00 19.14
N VAL A 236 15.92 17.64 20.16
CA VAL A 236 15.24 18.93 20.04
C VAL A 236 16.25 20.08 19.93
N LEU A 237 17.32 20.07 20.74
CA LEU A 237 18.39 21.09 20.64
C LEU A 237 19.08 21.08 19.27
N ALA A 238 19.17 19.91 18.64
CA ALA A 238 19.82 19.72 17.33
C ALA A 238 18.96 20.13 16.13
N GLN A 239 17.72 20.60 16.33
CA GLN A 239 16.84 20.97 15.23
C GLN A 239 17.42 22.11 14.37
N HIS A 240 17.38 21.92 13.05
CA HIS A 240 17.80 22.94 12.08
C HIS A 240 16.89 24.16 12.03
N TYR A 241 15.60 23.96 12.29
CA TYR A 241 14.65 25.06 12.41
C TYR A 241 14.84 25.76 13.77
N PRO A 242 15.11 27.08 13.83
CA PRO A 242 15.51 27.72 15.08
C PRO A 242 14.33 28.20 15.95
N HIS A 243 13.12 28.32 15.40
CA HIS A 243 11.96 28.90 16.08
C HIS A 243 11.12 27.83 16.77
N TRP A 244 11.67 27.25 17.84
CA TRP A 244 10.96 26.28 18.68
C TRP A 244 11.00 26.65 20.16
N GLN A 245 10.09 26.07 20.91
CA GLN A 245 10.02 26.10 22.37
C GLN A 245 9.81 24.68 22.88
N LEU A 246 10.56 24.25 23.89
CA LEU A 246 10.40 22.93 24.49
C LEU A 246 9.61 23.06 25.79
N CYS A 247 8.45 22.41 25.86
CA CYS A 247 7.48 22.50 26.95
C CYS A 247 7.40 21.16 27.68
N ILE A 248 8.06 21.05 28.83
CA ILE A 248 8.22 19.80 29.56
C ILE A 248 7.34 19.82 30.81
N ALA A 249 6.59 18.74 31.02
CA ALA A 249 5.85 18.52 32.26
C ALA A 249 6.38 17.26 32.96
N ASP A 250 7.17 17.45 34.02
CA ASP A 250 7.58 16.35 34.90
C ASP A 250 6.43 15.96 35.82
N ASP A 251 5.86 14.79 35.56
CA ASP A 251 4.67 14.26 36.22
C ASP A 251 4.98 13.55 37.54
N ALA A 252 5.73 14.24 38.40
CA ALA A 252 6.22 13.75 39.68
C ALA A 252 7.14 12.52 39.55
N SER A 253 8.18 12.62 38.71
CA SER A 253 9.24 11.61 38.65
C SER A 253 9.89 11.41 40.02
N THR A 254 10.08 10.14 40.37
CA THR A 254 10.66 9.69 41.64
C THR A 254 12.18 9.69 41.65
N ASN A 255 12.82 9.60 40.48
CA ASN A 255 14.27 9.65 40.35
C ASN A 255 14.74 11.12 40.40
N PRO A 256 15.50 11.55 41.43
CA PRO A 256 15.98 12.94 41.52
C PRO A 256 16.92 13.33 40.37
N GLY A 257 17.53 12.36 39.70
CA GLY A 257 18.34 12.60 38.50
C GLY A 257 17.54 13.20 37.35
N VAL A 258 16.23 12.92 37.26
CA VAL A 258 15.35 13.50 36.22
C VAL A 258 15.23 15.00 36.43
N ALA A 259 14.89 15.44 37.65
CA ALA A 259 14.79 16.86 37.98
C ALA A 259 16.13 17.59 37.81
N ALA A 260 17.24 16.96 38.17
CA ALA A 260 18.58 17.51 37.97
C ALA A 260 18.93 17.69 36.48
N LEU A 261 18.63 16.68 35.65
CA LEU A 261 18.84 16.75 34.20
C LEU A 261 17.98 17.84 33.56
N LEU A 262 16.69 17.92 33.92
CA LEU A 262 15.80 18.96 33.41
C LEU A 262 16.28 20.37 33.79
N ALA A 263 16.78 20.57 35.00
CA ALA A 263 17.37 21.84 35.42
C ALA A 263 18.63 22.21 34.60
N GLU A 264 19.48 21.23 34.26
CA GLU A 264 20.63 21.46 33.38
C GLU A 264 20.21 21.97 31.99
N TYR A 265 19.16 21.40 31.40
CA TYR A 265 18.69 21.82 30.07
C TYR A 265 18.03 23.21 30.09
N VAL A 266 17.34 23.59 31.18
CA VAL A 266 16.81 24.96 31.35
C VAL A 266 17.94 25.99 31.39
N GLU A 267 19.05 25.69 32.07
CA GLU A 267 20.23 26.58 32.09
C GLU A 267 20.97 26.59 30.73
N LYS A 268 20.97 25.47 30.02
CA LYS A 268 21.66 25.31 28.72
C LYS A 268 20.98 26.06 27.58
N ASP A 269 19.65 26.10 27.54
CA ASP A 269 18.90 26.78 26.49
C ASP A 269 17.60 27.43 27.01
N ARG A 270 17.51 28.76 26.88
CA ARG A 270 16.35 29.56 27.31
C ARG A 270 15.01 29.21 26.65
N ARG A 271 15.02 28.39 25.59
CA ARG A 271 13.81 27.90 24.91
C ARG A 271 13.19 26.70 25.64
N VAL A 272 13.86 26.14 26.64
CA VAL A 272 13.40 25.00 27.44
C VAL A 272 12.65 25.48 28.68
N ASN A 273 11.37 25.10 28.78
CA ASN A 273 10.50 25.41 29.90
C ASN A 273 10.03 24.13 30.57
N VAL A 274 10.16 24.05 31.89
CA VAL A 274 9.79 22.87 32.69
C VAL A 274 8.75 23.26 33.74
N VAL A 275 7.72 22.44 33.90
CA VAL A 275 6.82 22.45 35.05
C VAL A 275 6.88 21.11 35.77
N SER A 276 7.08 21.15 37.09
CA SER A 276 7.04 19.95 37.93
C SER A 276 5.67 19.83 38.60
N ARG A 277 4.96 18.74 38.32
CA ARG A 277 3.69 18.41 38.95
C ARG A 277 3.93 17.82 40.33
N LYS A 278 3.01 18.06 41.26
CA LYS A 278 3.12 17.58 42.65
C LYS A 278 2.66 16.13 42.82
N THR A 279 1.83 15.65 41.90
CA THR A 279 1.22 14.32 41.91
C THR A 279 1.21 13.79 40.48
N ASN A 280 1.52 12.50 40.33
CA ASN A 280 1.40 11.80 39.06
C ASN A 280 -0.06 11.80 38.61
N GLY A 281 -0.33 12.43 37.46
CA GLY A 281 -1.65 12.47 36.82
C GLY A 281 -1.69 11.75 35.47
N HIS A 282 -0.68 10.94 35.18
CA HIS A 282 -0.49 10.22 33.93
C HIS A 282 -0.38 11.14 32.69
N ILE A 283 -0.25 10.51 31.53
CA ILE A 283 0.13 11.17 30.28
C ILE A 283 -0.83 12.29 29.87
N CYS A 284 -2.14 12.12 30.02
CA CYS A 284 -3.12 13.14 29.62
C CYS A 284 -2.95 14.44 30.43
N ALA A 285 -2.87 14.33 31.75
CA ALA A 285 -2.73 15.49 32.61
C ALA A 285 -1.33 16.13 32.47
N ALA A 286 -0.28 15.32 32.32
CA ALA A 286 1.07 15.79 32.04
C ALA A 286 1.14 16.56 30.71
N SER A 287 0.59 16.01 29.62
CA SER A 287 0.53 16.66 28.32
C SER A 287 -0.26 17.97 28.36
N ASN A 288 -1.34 18.05 29.14
CA ASN A 288 -2.05 19.33 29.37
C ASN A 288 -1.22 20.35 30.15
N SER A 289 -0.42 19.92 31.12
CA SER A 289 0.53 20.81 31.81
C SER A 289 1.62 21.32 30.86
N ALA A 290 2.12 20.49 29.95
CA ALA A 290 3.05 20.91 28.90
C ALA A 290 2.37 21.90 27.91
N LEU A 291 1.14 21.60 27.48
CA LEU A 291 0.33 22.47 26.61
C LEU A 291 0.08 23.86 27.23
N ALA A 292 -0.04 23.94 28.55
CA ALA A 292 -0.20 25.22 29.26
C ALA A 292 1.06 26.12 29.19
N LEU A 293 2.25 25.54 28.95
CA LEU A 293 3.50 26.28 28.73
C LEU A 293 3.67 26.76 27.27
N ALA A 294 2.91 26.18 26.33
CA ALA A 294 3.07 26.39 24.90
C ALA A 294 2.65 27.80 24.47
N ASN A 295 3.53 28.50 23.77
CA ASN A 295 3.27 29.82 23.20
C ASN A 295 3.32 29.84 21.67
N GLY A 296 3.67 28.73 21.04
CA GLY A 296 3.78 28.60 19.59
C GLY A 296 2.45 28.61 18.87
N GLU A 297 2.46 29.04 17.61
CA GLU A 297 1.32 28.90 16.70
C GLU A 297 0.99 27.43 16.42
N TYR A 298 2.00 26.55 16.49
CA TYR A 298 1.83 25.11 16.38
C TYR A 298 2.41 24.39 17.61
N VAL A 299 1.82 23.24 17.94
CA VAL A 299 2.36 22.28 18.91
C VAL A 299 2.76 20.97 18.23
N ALA A 300 3.87 20.40 18.69
CA ALA A 300 4.36 19.09 18.27
C ALA A 300 4.38 18.14 19.47
N LEU A 301 4.08 16.87 19.26
CA LEU A 301 4.08 15.86 20.34
C LEU A 301 5.36 15.03 20.30
N LEU A 302 6.02 14.87 21.44
CA LEU A 302 7.23 14.06 21.57
C LEU A 302 7.23 13.32 22.91
N ASP A 303 7.36 12.00 22.85
CA ASP A 303 7.49 11.18 24.04
C ASP A 303 8.90 11.28 24.63
N HIS A 304 9.00 11.22 25.96
CA HIS A 304 10.23 11.51 26.70
C HIS A 304 11.41 10.56 26.46
N ASP A 305 11.20 9.46 25.74
CA ASP A 305 12.17 8.44 25.40
C ASP A 305 12.40 8.31 23.89
N ASP A 306 11.70 9.11 23.07
CA ASP A 306 11.80 9.11 21.62
C ASP A 306 12.69 10.25 21.11
N CYS A 307 13.01 10.22 19.81
CA CYS A 307 13.86 11.22 19.19
C CYS A 307 13.23 11.78 17.91
N LEU A 308 13.47 13.07 17.65
CA LEU A 308 13.20 13.69 16.36
C LEU A 308 14.42 13.61 15.44
N THR A 309 14.20 13.56 14.13
CA THR A 309 15.28 13.84 13.17
C THR A 309 15.65 15.32 13.22
N GLN A 310 16.91 15.69 12.93
CA GLN A 310 17.38 17.09 13.00
C GLN A 310 16.60 18.06 12.09
N ASP A 311 15.95 17.52 11.06
CA ASP A 311 15.18 18.25 10.06
C ASP A 311 13.67 18.20 10.29
N ALA A 312 13.19 17.52 11.33
CA ALA A 312 11.76 17.31 11.60
C ALA A 312 10.96 18.61 11.57
N LEU A 313 11.37 19.61 12.35
CA LEU A 313 10.65 20.89 12.41
C LEU A 313 10.78 21.70 11.12
N LEU A 314 11.95 21.65 10.46
CA LEU A 314 12.18 22.37 9.21
C LEU A 314 11.29 21.79 8.09
N ALA A 315 11.17 20.46 8.01
CA ALA A 315 10.31 19.79 7.05
C ALA A 315 8.83 20.13 7.27
N MET A 316 8.36 20.11 8.52
CA MET A 316 6.98 20.48 8.87
C MET A 316 6.67 21.95 8.53
N VAL A 317 7.56 22.88 8.89
CA VAL A 317 7.36 24.31 8.59
C VAL A 317 7.47 24.60 7.09
N THR A 318 8.32 23.87 6.37
CA THR A 318 8.36 23.95 4.89
C THR A 318 7.00 23.55 4.31
N ALA A 319 6.43 22.44 4.76
CA ALA A 319 5.10 22.00 4.32
C ALA A 319 3.99 23.02 4.66
N ILE A 320 4.05 23.67 5.83
CA ILE A 320 3.12 24.76 6.20
C ILE A 320 3.26 25.96 5.24
N ASN A 321 4.48 26.30 4.82
CA ASN A 321 4.69 27.40 3.86
C ASN A 321 4.21 27.04 2.44
N GLU A 322 4.42 25.79 2.01
CA GLU A 322 3.94 25.29 0.72
C GLU A 322 2.40 25.16 0.69
N HIS A 323 1.79 24.94 1.86
CA HIS A 323 0.35 24.81 2.03
C HIS A 323 -0.17 25.66 3.20
N PRO A 324 -0.39 26.98 3.01
CA PRO A 324 -0.77 27.89 4.08
C PRO A 324 -2.11 27.59 4.77
N THR A 325 -2.95 26.72 4.20
CA THR A 325 -4.20 26.24 4.80
C THR A 325 -4.00 25.07 5.76
N ALA A 326 -2.78 24.54 5.88
CA ALA A 326 -2.45 23.40 6.74
C ALA A 326 -2.59 23.76 8.23
N ARG A 327 -3.47 23.05 8.93
CA ARG A 327 -3.73 23.24 10.36
C ARG A 327 -3.35 22.02 11.20
N PHE A 328 -3.22 20.87 10.56
CA PHE A 328 -2.73 19.64 11.17
C PHE A 328 -1.84 18.91 10.17
N LEU A 329 -0.64 18.52 10.62
CA LEU A 329 0.34 17.79 9.82
C LEU A 329 0.80 16.55 10.58
N TYR A 330 1.15 15.50 9.85
CA TYR A 330 1.78 14.32 10.42
C TYR A 330 2.86 13.75 9.50
N SER A 331 3.86 13.08 10.07
CA SER A 331 4.96 12.45 9.32
C SER A 331 4.90 10.93 9.33
N ASP A 332 5.80 10.32 8.56
CA ASP A 332 6.18 8.91 8.78
C ASP A 332 7.08 8.80 10.02
N GLU A 333 7.19 7.57 10.53
CA GLU A 333 7.98 7.22 11.71
C GLU A 333 8.68 5.87 11.48
N ASP A 334 9.70 5.60 12.28
CA ASP A 334 10.31 4.27 12.39
C ASP A 334 10.57 3.93 13.85
N LYS A 335 11.18 2.76 14.08
CA LYS A 335 11.62 2.36 15.40
C LYS A 335 13.13 2.46 15.53
N ILE A 336 13.59 2.77 16.73
CA ILE A 336 15.00 2.75 17.11
C ILE A 336 15.19 1.86 18.35
N ASP A 337 16.23 1.03 18.35
CA ASP A 337 16.58 0.23 19.53
C ASP A 337 17.57 0.95 20.45
N GLU A 338 18.02 0.26 21.50
CA GLU A 338 18.96 0.77 22.50
C GLU A 338 20.35 1.04 21.91
N ASP A 339 20.74 0.36 20.83
CA ASP A 339 22.02 0.55 20.15
C ASP A 339 21.96 1.67 19.09
N GLY A 340 20.80 2.32 18.94
CA GLY A 340 20.56 3.37 17.95
C GLY A 340 20.28 2.82 16.53
N TYR A 341 20.07 1.51 16.38
CA TYR A 341 19.74 0.90 15.10
C TYR A 341 18.27 1.13 14.78
N ARG A 342 18.03 1.63 13.56
CA ARG A 342 16.69 1.99 13.06
C ARG A 342 16.07 0.82 12.27
N PHE A 343 14.79 0.53 12.50
CA PHE A 343 14.05 -0.58 11.89
C PHE A 343 12.52 -0.34 11.83
N ASP A 344 11.80 -1.23 11.12
CA ASP A 344 10.32 -1.28 11.07
C ASP A 344 9.63 0.07 10.77
N PRO A 345 9.92 0.71 9.61
CA PRO A 345 9.33 1.99 9.25
C PRO A 345 7.83 1.88 8.95
N HIS A 346 7.07 2.85 9.46
CA HIS A 346 5.67 3.05 9.13
C HIS A 346 5.52 4.19 8.12
N PHE A 347 5.50 3.80 6.84
CA PHE A 347 5.23 4.66 5.70
C PHE A 347 3.72 4.80 5.50
N LYS A 348 3.16 5.88 6.04
CA LYS A 348 1.74 6.13 6.15
C LYS A 348 1.15 6.61 4.81
N PRO A 349 -0.15 6.37 4.56
CA PRO A 349 -0.83 7.06 3.47
C PRO A 349 -1.09 8.54 3.82
N GLY A 350 -1.52 9.30 2.82
CA GLY A 350 -2.18 10.59 3.05
C GLY A 350 -3.49 10.43 3.85
N TRP A 351 -4.20 11.54 4.07
CA TRP A 351 -5.37 11.58 4.96
C TRP A 351 -6.41 10.49 4.63
N ASN A 352 -6.69 9.64 5.63
CA ASN A 352 -7.55 8.48 5.50
C ASN A 352 -8.45 8.35 6.74
N PRO A 353 -9.57 9.07 6.80
CA PRO A 353 -10.41 9.12 8.00
C PRO A 353 -11.06 7.77 8.33
N ASP A 354 -11.33 6.90 7.34
CA ASP A 354 -11.83 5.56 7.61
C ASP A 354 -10.75 4.66 8.23
N LEU A 355 -9.49 4.81 7.81
CA LEU A 355 -8.37 4.14 8.49
C LEU A 355 -8.18 4.68 9.90
N LEU A 356 -8.33 6.00 10.11
CA LEU A 356 -8.27 6.60 11.45
C LEU A 356 -9.36 6.06 12.38
N LEU A 357 -10.59 5.86 11.89
CA LEU A 357 -11.65 5.23 12.67
C LEU A 357 -11.34 3.77 13.00
N ALA A 358 -10.57 3.09 12.15
CA ALA A 358 -10.23 1.69 12.34
C ALA A 358 -8.96 1.45 13.17
N GLN A 359 -8.00 2.38 13.16
CA GLN A 359 -6.78 2.35 13.98
C GLN A 359 -6.08 3.72 13.99
N ASN A 360 -5.32 4.02 15.05
CA ASN A 360 -4.46 5.21 15.07
C ASN A 360 -3.24 5.03 14.16
N TYR A 361 -3.37 5.36 12.88
CA TYR A 361 -2.25 5.30 11.94
C TYR A 361 -1.41 6.59 11.91
N ILE A 362 -1.91 7.68 12.51
CA ILE A 362 -1.22 8.98 12.57
C ILE A 362 -0.02 8.89 13.50
N SER A 363 -0.23 8.41 14.74
CA SER A 363 0.83 8.24 15.73
C SER A 363 1.73 9.48 15.83
N HIS A 364 3.03 9.36 15.57
CA HIS A 364 4.00 10.45 15.64
C HIS A 364 4.68 10.65 14.26
N LEU A 365 5.24 11.81 13.93
CA LEU A 365 5.14 13.09 14.62
C LEU A 365 3.85 13.81 14.18
N GLY A 366 2.95 14.12 15.12
CA GLY A 366 1.82 15.01 14.88
C GLY A 366 2.16 16.47 15.22
N VAL A 367 1.85 17.39 14.31
CA VAL A 367 2.00 18.85 14.48
C VAL A 367 0.65 19.53 14.23
N TYR A 368 0.15 20.22 15.25
CA TYR A 368 -1.21 20.77 15.27
C TYR A 368 -1.16 22.27 15.49
N GLU A 369 -2.02 23.03 14.82
CA GLU A 369 -2.21 24.43 15.19
C GLU A 369 -2.69 24.50 16.66
N THR A 370 -1.98 25.27 17.48
CA THR A 370 -2.17 25.28 18.94
C THR A 370 -3.59 25.68 19.34
N VAL A 371 -4.21 26.57 18.55
CA VAL A 371 -5.58 27.03 18.80
C VAL A 371 -6.58 25.86 18.71
N LEU A 372 -6.40 24.94 17.76
CA LEU A 372 -7.28 23.79 17.60
C LEU A 372 -7.21 22.86 18.79
N VAL A 373 -5.99 22.56 19.27
CA VAL A 373 -5.78 21.69 20.44
C VAL A 373 -6.49 22.28 21.67
N ARG A 374 -6.43 23.61 21.84
CA ARG A 374 -7.10 24.32 22.94
C ARG A 374 -8.62 24.34 22.78
N GLU A 375 -9.13 24.57 21.57
CA GLU A 375 -10.57 24.59 21.26
C GLU A 375 -11.24 23.25 21.54
N VAL A 376 -10.56 22.13 21.24
CA VAL A 376 -11.08 20.78 21.55
C VAL A 376 -10.87 20.36 23.01
N GLY A 377 -10.28 21.23 23.85
CA GLY A 377 -10.09 21.01 25.28
C GLY A 377 -8.83 20.21 25.67
N GLY A 378 -7.83 20.11 24.79
CA GLY A 378 -6.57 19.40 25.05
C GLY A 378 -6.73 17.88 25.12
N PHE A 379 -5.93 17.24 25.99
CA PHE A 379 -5.93 15.79 26.21
C PHE A 379 -6.96 15.41 27.27
N ARG A 380 -7.85 14.47 26.99
CA ARG A 380 -8.89 14.06 27.95
C ARG A 380 -8.35 12.99 28.90
N GLU A 381 -8.47 13.22 30.21
CA GLU A 381 -8.20 12.18 31.22
C GLU A 381 -9.14 10.97 31.02
N GLY A 382 -8.63 9.76 31.27
CA GLY A 382 -9.34 8.49 31.03
C GLY A 382 -9.12 7.91 29.63
N PHE A 383 -8.19 8.48 28.85
CA PHE A 383 -7.77 8.00 27.53
C PHE A 383 -6.29 7.64 27.50
N GLU A 384 -5.67 7.44 28.66
CA GLU A 384 -4.26 7.08 28.77
C GLU A 384 -3.97 5.81 27.94
N GLY A 385 -2.97 5.90 27.06
CA GLY A 385 -2.64 4.85 26.08
C GLY A 385 -3.30 5.01 24.70
N SER A 386 -4.25 5.93 24.55
CA SER A 386 -4.86 6.30 23.28
C SER A 386 -5.17 7.81 23.17
N GLN A 387 -4.52 8.61 24.00
CA GLN A 387 -4.75 10.05 24.09
C GLN A 387 -4.52 10.78 22.76
N ASP A 388 -3.56 10.33 21.96
CA ASP A 388 -3.27 10.91 20.65
C ASP A 388 -4.35 10.55 19.63
N HIS A 389 -4.88 9.33 19.68
CA HIS A 389 -5.98 8.91 18.81
C HIS A 389 -7.24 9.72 19.11
N ASP A 390 -7.56 9.88 20.40
CA ASP A 390 -8.66 10.73 20.87
C ASP A 390 -8.51 12.18 20.40
N LEU A 391 -7.31 12.76 20.56
CA LEU A 391 -7.03 14.13 20.16
C LEU A 391 -7.18 14.31 18.65
N VAL A 392 -6.57 13.44 17.86
CA VAL A 392 -6.62 13.50 16.38
C VAL A 392 -8.05 13.36 15.88
N LEU A 393 -8.85 12.45 16.45
CA LEU A 393 -10.27 12.30 16.10
C LEU A 393 -11.03 13.61 16.34
N ARG A 394 -10.87 14.22 17.52
CA ARG A 394 -11.56 15.49 17.85
C ARG A 394 -11.11 16.67 16.99
N ILE A 395 -9.80 16.79 16.73
CA ILE A 395 -9.26 17.87 15.89
C ILE A 395 -9.74 17.71 14.44
N SER A 396 -9.61 16.51 13.87
CA SER A 396 -9.96 16.26 12.47
C SER A 396 -11.44 16.42 12.18
N ALA A 397 -12.33 16.27 13.18
CA ALA A 397 -13.76 16.53 13.05
C ALA A 397 -14.08 17.95 12.52
N GLY A 398 -13.26 18.94 12.89
CA GLY A 398 -13.45 20.35 12.54
C GLY A 398 -12.70 20.80 11.30
N LEU A 399 -11.99 19.90 10.60
CA LEU A 399 -11.10 20.25 9.50
C LEU A 399 -11.59 19.72 8.16
N GLN A 400 -11.30 20.47 7.10
CA GLN A 400 -11.38 19.99 5.73
C GLN A 400 -10.15 19.15 5.39
N ALA A 401 -10.29 18.24 4.41
CA ALA A 401 -9.23 17.30 4.06
C ALA A 401 -7.93 17.98 3.58
N ASP A 402 -8.02 19.14 2.94
CA ASP A 402 -6.89 19.93 2.47
C ASP A 402 -6.16 20.72 3.58
N GLN A 403 -6.73 20.74 4.79
CA GLN A 403 -6.12 21.32 5.99
C GLN A 403 -5.31 20.29 6.80
N ILE A 404 -5.38 19.01 6.40
CA ILE A 404 -4.68 17.88 7.04
C ILE A 404 -3.63 17.35 6.07
N LEU A 405 -2.35 17.47 6.41
CA LEU A 405 -1.25 17.11 5.50
C LEU A 405 -0.38 16.00 6.04
N HIS A 406 0.01 15.11 5.14
CA HIS A 406 1.03 14.11 5.38
C HIS A 406 2.35 14.57 4.78
N VAL A 407 3.41 14.56 5.59
CA VAL A 407 4.79 14.76 5.15
C VAL A 407 5.45 13.37 5.05
N PRO A 408 5.66 12.81 3.85
CA PRO A 408 6.09 11.42 3.65
C PRO A 408 7.60 11.23 3.87
N GLN A 409 8.06 11.66 5.04
CA GLN A 409 9.44 11.59 5.51
C GLN A 409 9.42 11.00 6.93
N VAL A 410 10.42 10.18 7.25
CA VAL A 410 10.59 9.66 8.61
C VAL A 410 11.21 10.76 9.46
N LEU A 411 10.40 11.42 10.28
CA LEU A 411 10.81 12.56 11.11
C LEU A 411 10.79 12.25 12.62
N TYR A 412 10.45 11.02 12.97
CA TYR A 412 10.28 10.54 14.33
C TYR A 412 10.85 9.13 14.49
N HIS A 413 11.57 8.91 15.59
CA HIS A 413 12.15 7.63 15.97
C HIS A 413 11.52 7.13 17.27
N TRP A 414 10.67 6.11 17.16
CA TRP A 414 9.99 5.49 18.29
C TRP A 414 10.87 4.44 18.95
N ARG A 415 11.22 4.64 20.21
CA ARG A 415 12.13 3.77 20.94
C ARG A 415 11.46 2.46 21.36
N SER A 416 12.09 1.35 20.99
CA SER A 416 11.60 -0.01 21.26
C SER A 416 12.33 -0.66 22.45
N VAL A 417 11.92 -0.34 23.68
CA VAL A 417 12.52 -0.85 24.94
C VAL A 417 11.62 -1.84 25.68
N VAL A 418 12.19 -2.68 26.56
CA VAL A 418 11.44 -3.59 27.44
C VAL A 418 10.61 -2.75 28.44
N GLY A 419 9.28 -2.95 28.47
CA GLY A 419 8.36 -2.10 29.23
C GLY A 419 7.59 -1.06 28.39
N SER A 420 8.00 -0.83 27.13
CA SER A 420 7.27 0.03 26.19
C SER A 420 6.02 -0.66 25.62
N THR A 421 5.00 0.13 25.28
CA THR A 421 3.84 -0.30 24.48
C THR A 421 4.26 -0.98 23.17
N ALA A 422 5.45 -0.66 22.65
CA ALA A 422 6.04 -1.29 21.47
C ALA A 422 6.35 -2.80 21.64
N LYS A 423 6.54 -3.31 22.88
CA LYS A 423 6.94 -4.71 23.16
C LYS A 423 5.97 -5.50 24.05
N GLU A 424 5.23 -4.89 24.99
CA GLU A 424 4.49 -5.66 26.01
C GLU A 424 3.08 -6.12 25.63
N SER A 425 2.73 -7.33 26.05
CA SER A 425 1.41 -7.98 25.87
C SER A 425 0.34 -7.44 26.82
N SER A 426 0.71 -7.13 28.07
CA SER A 426 -0.14 -6.53 29.12
C SER A 426 -0.63 -5.13 28.76
N ALA A 427 0.23 -4.33 28.12
CA ALA A 427 -0.11 -2.98 27.68
C ALA A 427 -1.21 -2.96 26.62
N LYS A 428 -1.39 -4.04 25.85
CA LYS A 428 -2.35 -4.10 24.73
C LYS A 428 -3.82 -4.05 25.15
N SER A 429 -4.16 -4.48 26.38
CA SER A 429 -5.56 -4.51 26.83
C SER A 429 -6.08 -3.10 27.12
N TYR A 430 -5.38 -2.33 27.96
CA TYR A 430 -5.86 -0.99 28.34
C TYR A 430 -5.80 0.00 27.16
N THR A 431 -4.78 -0.08 26.29
CA THR A 431 -4.69 0.78 25.10
C THR A 431 -5.82 0.49 24.11
N THR A 432 -6.21 -0.78 23.97
CA THR A 432 -7.33 -1.19 23.09
C THR A 432 -8.65 -0.68 23.65
N GLU A 433 -8.86 -0.75 24.97
CA GLU A 433 -10.07 -0.23 25.61
C GLU A 433 -10.17 1.30 25.50
N ALA A 434 -9.06 2.01 25.76
CA ALA A 434 -9.00 3.46 25.64
C ALA A 434 -9.26 3.94 24.20
N GLY A 435 -8.68 3.28 23.20
CA GLY A 435 -8.92 3.64 21.80
C GLY A 435 -10.31 3.23 21.30
N LEU A 436 -10.86 2.11 21.76
CA LEU A 436 -12.26 1.75 21.50
C LEU A 436 -13.19 2.84 22.03
N LYS A 437 -12.92 3.33 23.25
CA LYS A 437 -13.64 4.45 23.84
C LYS A 437 -13.49 5.73 23.03
N ALA A 438 -12.29 6.04 22.54
CA ALA A 438 -12.03 7.24 21.72
C ALA A 438 -12.86 7.23 20.42
N VAL A 439 -12.81 6.11 19.67
CA VAL A 439 -13.59 5.94 18.45
C VAL A 439 -15.09 5.93 18.75
N SER A 440 -15.51 5.27 19.83
CA SER A 440 -16.94 5.23 20.24
C SER A 440 -17.48 6.62 20.57
N ASP A 441 -16.75 7.41 21.36
CA ASP A 441 -17.12 8.79 21.69
C ASP A 441 -17.21 9.65 20.42
N TYR A 442 -16.21 9.54 19.52
CA TYR A 442 -16.21 10.28 18.25
C TYR A 442 -17.41 9.91 17.38
N VAL A 443 -17.66 8.61 17.16
CA VAL A 443 -18.75 8.12 16.31
C VAL A 443 -20.11 8.49 16.91
N ALA A 444 -20.29 8.36 18.22
CA ALA A 444 -21.52 8.74 18.88
C ALA A 444 -21.84 10.24 18.72
N ALA A 445 -20.82 11.10 18.72
CA ALA A 445 -20.98 12.55 18.58
C ALA A 445 -21.26 13.00 17.13
N HIS A 446 -20.74 12.30 16.12
CA HIS A 446 -20.80 12.75 14.72
C HIS A 446 -21.70 11.89 13.82
N HIS A 447 -22.04 10.68 14.23
CA HIS A 447 -22.69 9.68 13.39
C HIS A 447 -23.75 8.89 14.16
N SER A 448 -24.94 9.48 14.29
CA SER A 448 -26.07 8.85 14.99
C SER A 448 -26.41 7.48 14.42
N GLY A 449 -26.51 6.46 15.29
CA GLY A 449 -26.93 5.11 14.93
C GLY A 449 -25.82 4.18 14.43
N ALA A 450 -24.57 4.65 14.32
CA ALA A 450 -23.43 3.78 14.09
C ALA A 450 -22.96 3.14 15.40
N GLU A 451 -22.54 1.87 15.32
CA GLU A 451 -22.01 1.10 16.45
C GLU A 451 -20.51 0.87 16.25
N VAL A 452 -19.70 1.06 17.30
CA VAL A 452 -18.27 0.75 17.26
C VAL A 452 -18.02 -0.53 18.04
N ILE A 453 -17.34 -1.48 17.42
CA ILE A 453 -16.95 -2.75 18.05
C ILE A 453 -15.44 -2.98 17.92
N PRO A 454 -14.84 -3.80 18.81
CA PRO A 454 -13.45 -4.23 18.64
C PRO A 454 -13.22 -4.91 17.29
N GLY A 455 -12.06 -4.63 16.68
CA GLY A 455 -11.58 -5.34 15.51
C GLY A 455 -10.98 -6.70 15.87
N ASN A 456 -10.46 -7.40 14.86
CA ASN A 456 -9.89 -8.75 15.04
C ASN A 456 -8.52 -8.75 15.73
N TYR A 457 -7.87 -7.58 15.83
CA TYR A 457 -6.55 -7.40 16.42
C TYR A 457 -6.55 -6.26 17.43
N ALA A 458 -5.60 -6.29 18.36
CA ALA A 458 -5.43 -5.22 19.35
C ALA A 458 -5.28 -3.85 18.67
N ASN A 459 -5.84 -2.81 19.31
CA ASN A 459 -5.86 -1.43 18.81
C ASN A 459 -6.47 -1.26 17.40
N THR A 460 -7.33 -2.20 16.97
CA THR A 460 -8.15 -2.07 15.76
C THR A 460 -9.63 -2.06 16.11
N TYR A 461 -10.42 -1.34 15.32
CA TYR A 461 -11.84 -1.10 15.57
C TYR A 461 -12.64 -1.25 14.28
N ARG A 462 -13.93 -1.58 14.42
CA ARG A 462 -14.87 -1.61 13.31
C ARG A 462 -16.07 -0.72 13.63
N VAL A 463 -16.35 0.21 12.73
CA VAL A 463 -17.58 0.99 12.74
C VAL A 463 -18.63 0.28 11.89
N ARG A 464 -19.73 -0.13 12.52
CA ARG A 464 -20.92 -0.70 11.88
C ARG A 464 -21.94 0.40 11.65
N TRP A 465 -21.88 1.02 10.47
CA TRP A 465 -22.81 2.06 10.03
C TRP A 465 -24.25 1.52 9.95
N PRO A 466 -25.28 2.33 10.27
CA PRO A 466 -26.66 1.89 10.14
C PRO A 466 -27.04 1.67 8.68
N LEU A 467 -27.99 0.76 8.44
CA LEU A 467 -28.64 0.68 7.13
C LEU A 467 -29.62 1.85 6.96
N PRO A 468 -29.81 2.38 5.75
CA PRO A 468 -30.88 3.32 5.48
C PRO A 468 -32.26 2.72 5.75
N SER A 469 -33.22 3.56 6.11
CA SER A 469 -34.63 3.18 6.22
C SER A 469 -35.47 4.16 5.38
N PRO A 470 -36.16 3.69 4.33
CA PRO A 470 -36.25 2.30 3.86
C PRO A 470 -34.93 1.76 3.28
N LEU A 471 -34.81 0.43 3.19
CA LEU A 471 -33.66 -0.22 2.56
C LEU A 471 -33.62 0.11 1.06
N PRO A 472 -32.48 0.57 0.50
CA PRO A 472 -32.39 0.89 -0.92
C PRO A 472 -32.41 -0.38 -1.78
N LEU A 473 -33.03 -0.31 -2.96
CA LEU A 473 -32.93 -1.41 -3.93
C LEU A 473 -31.51 -1.42 -4.53
N VAL A 474 -30.85 -2.58 -4.53
CA VAL A 474 -29.55 -2.78 -5.19
C VAL A 474 -29.74 -3.50 -6.53
N SER A 475 -29.20 -2.98 -7.62
CA SER A 475 -29.17 -3.65 -8.92
C SER A 475 -27.79 -4.26 -9.18
N LEU A 476 -27.67 -5.58 -9.01
CA LEU A 476 -26.44 -6.33 -9.27
C LEU A 476 -26.37 -6.71 -10.75
N MET A 477 -25.38 -6.18 -11.46
CA MET A 477 -25.21 -6.36 -12.91
C MET A 477 -24.12 -7.39 -13.18
N ILE A 478 -24.46 -8.43 -13.95
CA ILE A 478 -23.58 -9.56 -14.25
C ILE A 478 -23.40 -9.70 -15.76
N PRO A 479 -22.37 -9.06 -16.35
CA PRO A 479 -21.96 -9.32 -17.73
C PRO A 479 -21.53 -10.76 -17.92
N THR A 480 -22.08 -11.43 -18.93
CA THR A 480 -21.74 -12.83 -19.20
C THR A 480 -21.80 -13.18 -20.68
N ARG A 481 -21.13 -14.28 -21.04
CA ARG A 481 -21.24 -14.93 -22.34
C ARG A 481 -20.90 -16.41 -22.19
N ASP A 482 -21.87 -17.26 -22.53
CA ASP A 482 -21.77 -18.72 -22.43
C ASP A 482 -21.32 -19.17 -21.02
N ARG A 483 -20.72 -20.37 -20.91
CA ARG A 483 -20.09 -20.91 -19.69
C ARG A 483 -21.04 -20.99 -18.49
N VAL A 484 -22.14 -21.74 -18.64
CA VAL A 484 -23.12 -22.01 -17.58
C VAL A 484 -22.47 -22.53 -16.28
N GLU A 485 -21.38 -23.29 -16.40
CA GLU A 485 -20.62 -23.82 -15.27
C GLU A 485 -19.92 -22.75 -14.41
N ILE A 486 -19.86 -21.51 -14.91
CA ILE A 486 -19.35 -20.33 -14.20
C ILE A 486 -20.53 -19.46 -13.74
N LEU A 487 -21.45 -19.14 -14.66
CA LEU A 487 -22.57 -18.25 -14.38
C LEU A 487 -23.52 -18.81 -13.31
N LYS A 488 -23.85 -20.10 -13.39
CA LYS A 488 -24.82 -20.72 -12.47
C LYS A 488 -24.33 -20.69 -11.03
N PRO A 489 -23.11 -21.16 -10.68
CA PRO A 489 -22.60 -21.03 -9.31
C PRO A 489 -22.66 -19.60 -8.75
N CYS A 490 -22.28 -18.60 -9.54
CA CYS A 490 -22.32 -17.19 -9.14
C CYS A 490 -23.76 -16.74 -8.80
N VAL A 491 -24.69 -16.94 -9.73
CA VAL A 491 -26.10 -16.52 -9.55
C VAL A 491 -26.76 -17.25 -8.39
N GLU A 492 -26.58 -18.57 -8.30
CA GLU A 492 -27.16 -19.36 -7.19
C GLU A 492 -26.58 -18.94 -5.83
N ALA A 493 -25.27 -18.67 -5.74
CA ALA A 493 -24.65 -18.23 -4.50
C ALA A 493 -25.14 -16.84 -4.07
N ILE A 494 -25.28 -15.88 -4.99
CA ILE A 494 -25.84 -14.56 -4.68
C ILE A 494 -27.29 -14.67 -4.19
N LEU A 495 -28.13 -15.44 -4.88
CA LEU A 495 -29.56 -15.56 -4.56
C LEU A 495 -29.82 -16.27 -3.22
N SER A 496 -28.99 -17.27 -2.88
CA SER A 496 -29.20 -18.14 -1.71
C SER A 496 -28.42 -17.75 -0.47
N ARG A 497 -27.28 -17.07 -0.59
CA ARG A 497 -26.38 -16.78 0.54
C ARG A 497 -26.38 -15.32 0.97
N SER A 498 -27.09 -14.40 0.31
CA SER A 498 -27.09 -12.99 0.72
C SER A 498 -28.19 -12.70 1.75
N ASP A 499 -27.83 -12.13 2.90
CA ASP A 499 -28.78 -11.71 3.95
C ASP A 499 -29.53 -10.41 3.60
N TYR A 500 -28.96 -9.59 2.71
CA TYR A 500 -29.62 -8.45 2.13
C TYR A 500 -30.55 -8.93 1.00
N HIS A 501 -31.87 -8.84 1.20
CA HIS A 501 -32.84 -9.39 0.24
C HIS A 501 -33.43 -8.35 -0.73
N HIS A 502 -33.24 -7.05 -0.49
CA HIS A 502 -33.81 -5.99 -1.33
C HIS A 502 -32.91 -5.67 -2.53
N PHE A 503 -32.71 -6.65 -3.41
CA PHE A 503 -31.91 -6.50 -4.63
C PHE A 503 -32.59 -7.13 -5.84
N GLU A 504 -32.19 -6.67 -7.03
CA GLU A 504 -32.42 -7.35 -8.29
C GLU A 504 -31.08 -7.76 -8.93
N LEU A 505 -31.12 -8.77 -9.79
CA LEU A 505 -29.97 -9.31 -10.49
C LEU A 505 -30.20 -9.22 -12.00
N LEU A 506 -29.37 -8.44 -12.67
CA LEU A 506 -29.42 -8.21 -14.11
C LEU A 506 -28.33 -9.02 -14.80
N ILE A 507 -28.69 -10.14 -15.41
CA ILE A 507 -27.78 -10.91 -16.25
C ILE A 507 -27.68 -10.19 -17.60
N LEU A 508 -26.50 -9.65 -17.91
CA LEU A 508 -26.25 -8.94 -19.17
C LEU A 508 -25.62 -9.92 -20.16
N ASP A 509 -26.46 -10.55 -20.97
CA ASP A 509 -26.07 -11.58 -21.93
C ASP A 509 -25.41 -10.96 -23.17
N ASN A 510 -24.10 -11.17 -23.32
CA ASN A 510 -23.36 -10.76 -24.51
C ASN A 510 -23.31 -11.85 -25.58
N ARG A 511 -24.43 -12.05 -26.27
CA ARG A 511 -24.55 -12.95 -27.42
C ARG A 511 -24.14 -14.40 -27.09
N SER A 512 -24.61 -14.93 -25.97
CA SER A 512 -24.45 -16.36 -25.68
C SER A 512 -25.09 -17.22 -26.77
N THR A 513 -24.39 -18.27 -27.18
CA THR A 513 -24.88 -19.26 -28.16
C THR A 513 -24.97 -20.66 -27.57
N CYS A 514 -24.37 -20.90 -26.40
CA CYS A 514 -24.42 -22.16 -25.69
C CYS A 514 -25.85 -22.48 -25.24
N PRO A 515 -26.47 -23.58 -25.73
CA PRO A 515 -27.85 -23.93 -25.37
C PRO A 515 -28.06 -24.10 -23.87
N HIS A 516 -27.07 -24.66 -23.15
CA HIS A 516 -27.15 -24.82 -21.70
C HIS A 516 -27.16 -23.49 -20.94
N THR A 517 -26.42 -22.49 -21.43
CA THR A 517 -26.38 -21.16 -20.79
C THR A 517 -27.70 -20.43 -21.04
N LEU A 518 -28.21 -20.47 -22.28
CA LEU A 518 -29.51 -19.90 -22.63
C LEU A 518 -30.66 -20.54 -21.86
N ALA A 519 -30.67 -21.88 -21.75
CA ALA A 519 -31.67 -22.61 -20.97
C ALA A 519 -31.63 -22.25 -19.48
N TYR A 520 -30.43 -22.14 -18.90
CA TYR A 520 -30.29 -21.71 -17.51
C TYR A 520 -30.80 -20.28 -17.28
N MET A 521 -30.43 -19.33 -18.14
CA MET A 521 -30.91 -17.94 -18.02
C MET A 521 -32.44 -17.83 -18.10
N GLN A 522 -33.08 -18.63 -18.97
CA GLN A 522 -34.54 -18.70 -19.04
C GLN A 522 -35.15 -19.31 -17.78
N GLU A 523 -34.56 -20.41 -17.28
CA GLU A 523 -35.03 -21.10 -16.07
C GLU A 523 -34.93 -20.21 -14.83
N VAL A 524 -33.77 -19.62 -14.56
CA VAL A 524 -33.55 -18.81 -13.36
C VAL A 524 -34.40 -17.54 -13.35
N GLN A 525 -34.60 -16.90 -14.50
CA GLN A 525 -35.50 -15.74 -14.63
C GLN A 525 -36.97 -16.11 -14.38
N ALA A 526 -37.40 -17.30 -14.78
CA ALA A 526 -38.76 -17.77 -14.49
C ALA A 526 -38.93 -18.20 -13.03
N ARG A 527 -37.86 -18.69 -12.40
CA ARG A 527 -37.85 -19.21 -11.03
C ARG A 527 -37.79 -18.12 -9.97
N ASP A 528 -36.94 -17.10 -10.14
CA ASP A 528 -36.72 -16.06 -9.13
C ASP A 528 -37.10 -14.66 -9.68
N PRO A 529 -38.09 -13.98 -9.07
CA PRO A 529 -38.58 -12.71 -9.56
C PRO A 529 -37.56 -11.56 -9.47
N ARG A 530 -36.47 -11.75 -8.72
CA ARG A 530 -35.37 -10.78 -8.63
C ARG A 530 -34.50 -10.77 -9.88
N VAL A 531 -34.55 -11.81 -10.72
CA VAL A 531 -33.64 -11.99 -11.85
C VAL A 531 -34.25 -11.50 -13.15
N ARG A 532 -33.49 -10.70 -13.91
CA ARG A 532 -33.83 -10.27 -15.27
C ARG A 532 -32.64 -10.48 -16.20
N VAL A 533 -32.90 -10.94 -17.43
CA VAL A 533 -31.90 -11.18 -18.46
C VAL A 533 -32.04 -10.10 -19.54
N LEU A 534 -30.98 -9.32 -19.74
CA LEU A 534 -30.92 -8.26 -20.74
C LEU A 534 -29.93 -8.65 -21.84
N ARG A 535 -30.34 -8.56 -23.11
CA ARG A 535 -29.50 -8.91 -24.25
C ARG A 535 -28.66 -7.74 -24.71
N TRP A 536 -27.35 -7.91 -24.73
CA TRP A 536 -26.38 -6.98 -25.29
C TRP A 536 -25.88 -7.48 -26.65
N GLU A 537 -26.56 -7.04 -27.71
CA GLU A 537 -26.32 -7.46 -29.10
C GLU A 537 -25.18 -6.68 -29.78
N HIS A 538 -24.06 -6.47 -29.08
CA HIS A 538 -22.87 -5.80 -29.63
C HIS A 538 -21.58 -6.61 -29.38
N ALA A 539 -20.45 -6.13 -29.91
CA ALA A 539 -19.15 -6.68 -29.56
C ALA A 539 -18.89 -6.48 -28.05
N PHE A 540 -18.08 -7.37 -27.47
CA PHE A 540 -17.74 -7.28 -26.05
C PHE A 540 -16.99 -5.97 -25.77
N ASN A 541 -17.54 -5.20 -24.83
CA ASN A 541 -16.94 -4.02 -24.24
C ASN A 541 -17.50 -3.95 -22.82
N TYR A 542 -16.64 -4.21 -21.83
CA TYR A 542 -17.03 -4.33 -20.42
C TYR A 542 -17.64 -3.02 -19.91
N SER A 543 -17.07 -1.89 -20.31
CA SER A 543 -17.58 -0.57 -19.97
C SER A 543 -18.97 -0.32 -20.57
N ALA A 544 -19.14 -0.61 -21.87
CA ALA A 544 -20.40 -0.37 -22.57
C ALA A 544 -21.54 -1.25 -22.04
N ILE A 545 -21.29 -2.55 -21.80
CA ILE A 545 -22.32 -3.46 -21.31
C ILE A 545 -22.75 -3.10 -19.89
N ASN A 546 -21.83 -2.70 -19.01
CA ASN A 546 -22.19 -2.23 -17.66
C ASN A 546 -22.97 -0.91 -17.68
N ASN A 547 -22.60 0.04 -18.56
CA ASN A 547 -23.39 1.26 -18.75
C ASN A 547 -24.81 0.94 -19.24
N PHE A 548 -24.94 -0.01 -20.18
CA PHE A 548 -26.25 -0.49 -20.63
C PHE A 548 -27.05 -1.13 -19.50
N GLY A 549 -26.42 -1.96 -18.66
CA GLY A 549 -27.05 -2.51 -17.47
C GLY A 549 -27.56 -1.42 -16.52
N ALA A 550 -26.74 -0.39 -16.27
CA ALA A 550 -27.08 0.70 -15.35
C ALA A 550 -28.30 1.49 -15.84
N GLN A 551 -28.46 1.66 -17.15
CA GLN A 551 -29.64 2.29 -17.77
C GLN A 551 -30.95 1.50 -17.56
N HIS A 552 -30.87 0.18 -17.37
CA HIS A 552 -32.03 -0.70 -17.19
C HIS A 552 -32.27 -1.11 -15.73
N ALA A 553 -31.32 -0.77 -14.85
CA ALA A 553 -31.41 -1.00 -13.43
C ALA A 553 -32.48 -0.11 -12.79
N ASN A 554 -33.20 -0.65 -11.81
CA ASN A 554 -34.21 0.05 -11.01
C ASN A 554 -33.67 0.51 -9.65
N GLY A 555 -32.53 -0.02 -9.22
CA GLY A 555 -31.96 0.21 -7.90
C GLY A 555 -31.34 1.59 -7.73
N GLU A 556 -31.40 2.11 -6.52
CA GLU A 556 -30.72 3.34 -6.08
C GLU A 556 -29.21 3.11 -5.93
N ILE A 557 -28.80 1.85 -5.76
CA ILE A 557 -27.41 1.40 -5.73
C ILE A 557 -27.15 0.50 -6.93
N ILE A 558 -26.09 0.78 -7.67
CA ILE A 558 -25.57 -0.04 -8.76
C ILE A 558 -24.48 -0.94 -8.20
N GLY A 559 -24.56 -2.24 -8.50
CA GLY A 559 -23.52 -3.21 -8.20
C GLY A 559 -22.90 -3.79 -9.47
N LEU A 560 -21.60 -3.58 -9.65
CA LEU A 560 -20.81 -4.25 -10.69
C LEU A 560 -20.34 -5.59 -10.15
N VAL A 561 -20.70 -6.67 -10.84
CA VAL A 561 -20.43 -8.02 -10.36
C VAL A 561 -19.97 -8.89 -11.53
N ASN A 562 -18.79 -9.48 -11.42
CA ASN A 562 -18.35 -10.46 -12.42
C ASN A 562 -19.14 -11.77 -12.31
N ASN A 563 -19.27 -12.49 -13.43
CA ASN A 563 -20.06 -13.73 -13.49
C ASN A 563 -19.41 -14.93 -12.79
N ASP A 564 -18.24 -14.76 -12.19
CA ASP A 564 -17.40 -15.78 -11.57
C ASP A 564 -17.01 -15.43 -10.13
N ILE A 565 -17.86 -14.67 -9.43
CA ILE A 565 -17.75 -14.45 -7.99
C ILE A 565 -18.64 -15.41 -7.18
N GLU A 566 -18.24 -15.71 -5.96
CA GLU A 566 -19.03 -16.52 -5.02
C GLU A 566 -18.92 -15.92 -3.61
N PRO A 567 -20.04 -15.42 -3.01
CA PRO A 567 -20.05 -14.94 -1.63
C PRO A 567 -19.60 -16.01 -0.63
N ILE A 568 -18.71 -15.61 0.30
CA ILE A 568 -18.21 -16.44 1.39
C ILE A 568 -19.02 -16.21 2.67
N ASN A 569 -19.25 -14.95 3.04
CA ASN A 569 -20.06 -14.59 4.20
C ASN A 569 -21.42 -14.04 3.78
N GLU A 570 -22.48 -14.34 4.54
CA GLU A 570 -23.85 -13.98 4.16
C GLU A 570 -24.10 -12.47 4.17
N SER A 571 -23.39 -11.76 5.05
CA SER A 571 -23.52 -10.32 5.27
C SER A 571 -22.76 -9.43 4.28
N TRP A 572 -22.17 -10.01 3.23
CA TRP A 572 -21.31 -9.27 2.29
C TRP A 572 -22.04 -8.06 1.68
N LEU A 573 -23.26 -8.27 1.18
CA LEU A 573 -24.03 -7.22 0.52
C LEU A 573 -24.55 -6.20 1.54
N THR A 574 -25.01 -6.66 2.71
CA THR A 574 -25.40 -5.78 3.82
C THR A 574 -24.25 -4.86 4.24
N GLU A 575 -23.03 -5.37 4.39
CA GLU A 575 -21.85 -4.57 4.69
C GLU A 575 -21.58 -3.52 3.60
N MET A 576 -21.56 -3.93 2.34
CA MET A 576 -21.28 -2.99 1.25
C MET A 576 -22.37 -1.92 1.13
N VAL A 577 -23.64 -2.26 1.37
CA VAL A 577 -24.76 -1.29 1.39
C VAL A 577 -24.60 -0.28 2.54
N ARG A 578 -24.20 -0.72 3.74
CA ARG A 578 -23.92 0.18 4.87
C ARG A 578 -22.87 1.24 4.48
N GLN A 579 -21.79 0.81 3.83
CA GLN A 579 -20.70 1.70 3.44
C GLN A 579 -21.09 2.64 2.28
N VAL A 580 -21.70 2.11 1.22
CA VAL A 580 -22.01 2.89 0.01
C VAL A 580 -23.17 3.87 0.23
N SER A 581 -23.95 3.68 1.30
CA SER A 581 -25.02 4.61 1.65
C SER A 581 -24.53 5.89 2.34
N ARG A 582 -23.25 5.94 2.74
CA ARG A 582 -22.63 7.12 3.36
C ARG A 582 -22.40 8.22 2.31
N PRO A 583 -22.91 9.45 2.49
CA PRO A 583 -22.87 10.51 1.47
C PRO A 583 -21.46 10.79 0.91
N GLU A 584 -20.45 10.71 1.75
CA GLU A 584 -19.06 11.01 1.42
C GLU A 584 -18.31 9.85 0.74
N ILE A 585 -18.91 8.65 0.68
CA ILE A 585 -18.34 7.48 0.01
C ILE A 585 -18.92 7.36 -1.41
N GLY A 586 -18.06 7.12 -2.40
CA GLY A 586 -18.44 6.95 -3.80
C GLY A 586 -18.54 5.47 -4.19
N CYS A 587 -17.39 4.82 -4.35
CA CYS A 587 -17.28 3.39 -4.64
C CYS A 587 -16.93 2.57 -3.40
N VAL A 588 -17.55 1.39 -3.26
CA VAL A 588 -17.22 0.40 -2.23
C VAL A 588 -16.79 -0.92 -2.88
N GLY A 589 -15.57 -1.38 -2.57
CA GLY A 589 -15.03 -2.65 -3.03
C GLY A 589 -15.00 -3.73 -1.95
N ALA A 590 -15.21 -4.98 -2.36
CA ALA A 590 -15.13 -6.14 -1.49
C ALA A 590 -13.71 -6.73 -1.38
N LYS A 591 -13.48 -7.58 -0.38
CA LYS A 591 -12.28 -8.42 -0.27
C LYS A 591 -12.46 -9.67 -1.14
N LEU A 592 -11.61 -9.81 -2.15
CA LEU A 592 -11.69 -10.94 -3.10
C LEU A 592 -10.53 -11.89 -2.91
N TYR A 593 -10.85 -13.19 -2.90
CA TYR A 593 -9.89 -14.28 -2.83
C TYR A 593 -9.84 -15.05 -4.15
N TYR A 594 -8.65 -15.55 -4.45
CA TYR A 594 -8.53 -16.69 -5.36
C TYR A 594 -9.09 -17.97 -4.72
N PRO A 595 -9.48 -18.98 -5.52
CA PRO A 595 -9.99 -20.26 -4.99
C PRO A 595 -9.01 -21.05 -4.10
N ASN A 596 -7.76 -20.60 -3.98
CA ASN A 596 -6.72 -21.19 -3.13
C ASN A 596 -6.52 -20.42 -1.81
N ASP A 597 -7.49 -19.59 -1.40
CA ASP A 597 -7.47 -18.75 -0.19
C ASP A 597 -6.32 -17.72 -0.13
N THR A 598 -5.81 -17.33 -1.30
CA THR A 598 -4.91 -16.17 -1.39
C THR A 598 -5.66 -14.92 -1.82
N ILE A 599 -5.22 -13.76 -1.36
CA ILE A 599 -5.81 -12.46 -1.68
C ILE A 599 -5.65 -12.20 -3.18
N GLN A 600 -6.75 -11.84 -3.83
CA GLN A 600 -6.74 -11.31 -5.18
C GLN A 600 -6.88 -9.78 -5.16
N HIS A 601 -7.80 -9.27 -4.34
CA HIS A 601 -8.08 -7.84 -4.24
C HIS A 601 -8.31 -7.45 -2.78
N ALA A 602 -7.47 -6.55 -2.30
CA ALA A 602 -7.65 -5.83 -1.05
C ALA A 602 -7.58 -4.31 -1.26
N GLY A 603 -8.11 -3.85 -2.41
CA GLY A 603 -7.84 -2.51 -2.91
C GLY A 603 -7.04 -2.45 -4.21
N VAL A 604 -7.02 -1.27 -4.83
CA VAL A 604 -6.13 -0.94 -5.95
C VAL A 604 -5.22 0.22 -5.55
N ILE A 605 -3.92 0.04 -5.77
CA ILE A 605 -2.89 1.07 -5.64
C ILE A 605 -2.53 1.55 -7.05
N LEU A 606 -2.52 2.85 -7.26
CA LEU A 606 -2.15 3.46 -8.53
C LEU A 606 -0.63 3.41 -8.72
N GLY A 607 -0.20 3.48 -9.98
CA GLY A 607 1.22 3.45 -10.35
C GLY A 607 1.83 2.06 -10.40
N ILE A 608 1.29 1.08 -9.66
CA ILE A 608 1.83 -0.30 -9.68
C ILE A 608 1.81 -0.84 -11.11
N GLY A 609 2.96 -1.36 -11.56
CA GLY A 609 3.11 -1.90 -12.92
C GLY A 609 2.92 -0.85 -14.02
N GLY A 610 3.02 0.43 -13.67
CA GLY A 610 2.91 1.57 -14.58
C GLY A 610 1.51 2.13 -14.76
N VAL A 611 0.46 1.52 -14.17
CA VAL A 611 -0.90 2.11 -14.15
C VAL A 611 -1.55 1.85 -12.80
N ALA A 612 -1.83 0.60 -12.46
CA ALA A 612 -2.48 0.23 -11.21
C ALA A 612 -2.33 -1.27 -10.93
N GLY A 613 -2.34 -1.65 -9.65
CA GLY A 613 -2.22 -3.03 -9.20
C GLY A 613 -3.03 -3.28 -7.92
N HIS A 614 -3.35 -4.54 -7.65
CA HIS A 614 -4.15 -4.90 -6.48
C HIS A 614 -3.27 -4.99 -5.23
N ALA A 615 -3.64 -4.32 -4.15
CA ALA A 615 -2.93 -4.37 -2.88
C ALA A 615 -2.90 -5.80 -2.30
N HIS A 616 -1.74 -6.19 -1.74
CA HIS A 616 -1.49 -7.47 -1.05
C HIS A 616 -1.80 -8.71 -1.88
N LYS A 617 -1.71 -8.61 -3.20
CA LYS A 617 -2.01 -9.73 -4.10
C LYS A 617 -1.16 -10.96 -3.74
N TYR A 618 -1.79 -12.12 -3.65
CA TYR A 618 -1.25 -13.42 -3.26
C TYR A 618 -0.93 -13.62 -1.78
N PHE A 619 -1.18 -12.63 -0.91
CA PHE A 619 -1.07 -12.83 0.53
C PHE A 619 -2.06 -13.91 0.99
N THR A 620 -1.76 -14.59 2.09
CA THR A 620 -2.70 -15.58 2.65
C THR A 620 -3.92 -14.87 3.24
N ARG A 621 -5.05 -15.57 3.31
CA ARG A 621 -6.29 -15.04 3.90
C ARG A 621 -6.14 -14.51 5.33
N SER A 622 -5.27 -15.12 6.13
CA SER A 622 -4.98 -14.73 7.52
C SER A 622 -3.84 -13.74 7.68
N ALA A 623 -3.23 -13.27 6.58
CA ALA A 623 -2.14 -12.30 6.67
C ALA A 623 -2.68 -10.97 7.20
N HIS A 624 -1.96 -10.37 8.16
CA HIS A 624 -2.26 -9.03 8.66
C HIS A 624 -2.22 -7.98 7.53
N GLY A 625 -1.30 -8.15 6.58
CA GLY A 625 -0.97 -7.13 5.59
C GLY A 625 -0.16 -6.00 6.20
N TYR A 626 0.07 -4.96 5.39
CA TYR A 626 0.84 -3.79 5.82
C TYR A 626 0.10 -3.07 6.95
N PHE A 627 0.69 -3.03 8.15
CA PHE A 627 0.08 -2.44 9.36
C PHE A 627 -1.39 -2.85 9.56
N THR A 628 -1.69 -4.15 9.43
CA THR A 628 -3.02 -4.74 9.65
C THR A 628 -4.11 -4.29 8.65
N ARG A 629 -3.75 -3.59 7.56
CA ARG A 629 -4.69 -3.07 6.55
C ARG A 629 -5.59 -4.12 5.90
N LEU A 630 -5.25 -5.42 5.93
CA LEU A 630 -6.12 -6.49 5.38
C LEU A 630 -7.35 -6.82 6.26
N HIS A 631 -7.47 -6.20 7.43
CA HIS A 631 -8.51 -6.48 8.42
C HIS A 631 -9.30 -5.26 8.87
N VAL A 632 -8.99 -4.09 8.32
CA VAL A 632 -9.67 -2.82 8.63
C VAL A 632 -10.21 -2.15 7.36
N ALA A 633 -11.41 -1.57 7.46
CA ALA A 633 -11.97 -0.77 6.38
C ALA A 633 -11.17 0.54 6.25
N HIS A 634 -10.85 0.93 5.02
CA HIS A 634 -10.07 2.15 4.78
C HIS A 634 -10.30 2.70 3.37
N ASN A 635 -9.96 3.97 3.17
CA ASN A 635 -10.06 4.61 1.87
C ASN A 635 -8.91 4.20 0.96
N LEU A 636 -9.21 4.10 -0.33
CA LEU A 636 -8.24 3.84 -1.39
C LEU A 636 -8.51 4.74 -2.59
N SER A 637 -7.57 4.79 -3.53
CA SER A 637 -7.79 5.52 -4.77
C SER A 637 -8.75 4.80 -5.71
N ALA A 638 -8.67 3.47 -5.77
CA ALA A 638 -9.60 2.68 -6.56
C ALA A 638 -9.91 1.32 -5.92
N VAL A 639 -11.04 0.75 -6.36
CA VAL A 639 -11.47 -0.61 -6.08
C VAL A 639 -11.87 -1.28 -7.40
N THR A 640 -11.91 -2.61 -7.43
CA THR A 640 -12.10 -3.34 -8.69
C THR A 640 -13.57 -3.50 -9.07
N GLY A 641 -13.87 -3.44 -10.37
CA GLY A 641 -15.20 -3.71 -10.93
C GLY A 641 -15.66 -5.17 -10.81
N ALA A 642 -14.83 -6.09 -10.31
CA ALA A 642 -15.26 -7.48 -10.09
C ALA A 642 -16.34 -7.61 -9.02
N CYS A 643 -16.32 -6.74 -8.01
CA CYS A 643 -17.40 -6.56 -7.02
C CYS A 643 -17.32 -5.14 -6.44
N LEU A 644 -18.12 -4.22 -6.97
CA LEU A 644 -18.13 -2.79 -6.62
C LEU A 644 -19.57 -2.30 -6.46
N LEU A 645 -19.89 -1.63 -5.36
CA LEU A 645 -21.13 -0.86 -5.22
C LEU A 645 -20.89 0.63 -5.35
N VAL A 646 -21.85 1.33 -5.97
CA VAL A 646 -21.87 2.79 -6.09
C VAL A 646 -23.32 3.27 -6.10
N ARG A 647 -23.61 4.42 -5.50
CA ARG A 647 -24.95 5.04 -5.62
C ARG A 647 -25.19 5.42 -7.08
N ARG A 648 -26.40 5.17 -7.58
CA ARG A 648 -26.80 5.54 -8.95
C ARG A 648 -26.52 7.01 -9.24
N ALA A 649 -26.90 7.90 -8.32
CA ALA A 649 -26.68 9.33 -8.49
C ALA A 649 -25.19 9.67 -8.76
N VAL A 650 -24.27 9.00 -8.06
CA VAL A 650 -22.82 9.18 -8.26
C VAL A 650 -22.35 8.57 -9.57
N PHE A 651 -22.87 7.38 -9.92
CA PHE A 651 -22.56 6.74 -11.21
C PHE A 651 -22.96 7.63 -12.39
N ASP A 652 -24.15 8.23 -12.33
CA ASP A 652 -24.69 9.13 -13.35
C ASP A 652 -23.95 10.47 -13.38
N GLU A 653 -23.62 11.04 -12.21
CA GLU A 653 -22.85 12.29 -12.05
C GLU A 653 -21.51 12.24 -12.80
N VAL A 654 -20.77 11.13 -12.70
CA VAL A 654 -19.46 10.96 -13.36
C VAL A 654 -19.55 10.34 -14.76
N GLY A 655 -20.76 10.14 -15.28
CA GLY A 655 -21.03 9.63 -16.63
C GLY A 655 -20.70 8.16 -16.84
N GLY A 656 -20.76 7.32 -15.80
CA GLY A 656 -20.53 5.87 -15.88
C GLY A 656 -19.13 5.48 -16.36
N PHE A 657 -18.97 4.29 -16.95
CA PHE A 657 -17.69 3.80 -17.46
C PHE A 657 -17.30 4.38 -18.82
N ASN A 658 -15.98 4.57 -19.03
CA ASN A 658 -15.42 5.05 -20.30
C ASN A 658 -15.39 3.95 -21.37
N ALA A 659 -16.52 3.77 -22.06
CA ALA A 659 -16.66 2.77 -23.13
C ALA A 659 -15.84 3.06 -24.38
N THR A 660 -15.44 4.32 -24.60
CA THR A 660 -14.72 4.74 -25.81
C THR A 660 -13.25 4.34 -25.77
N HIS A 661 -12.59 4.55 -24.62
CA HIS A 661 -11.15 4.37 -24.49
C HIS A 661 -10.77 3.15 -23.64
N LEU A 662 -11.64 2.69 -22.74
CA LEU A 662 -11.34 1.64 -21.77
C LEU A 662 -12.36 0.50 -21.89
N SER A 663 -12.20 -0.31 -22.92
CA SER A 663 -13.14 -1.39 -23.23
C SER A 663 -13.00 -2.63 -22.36
N VAL A 664 -11.80 -2.90 -21.81
CA VAL A 664 -11.50 -4.15 -21.10
C VAL A 664 -10.71 -3.94 -19.82
N ALA A 665 -9.65 -3.14 -19.83
CA ALA A 665 -8.80 -2.91 -18.66
C ALA A 665 -8.94 -1.48 -18.12
N PHE A 666 -8.66 -1.31 -16.82
CA PHE A 666 -8.59 -0.03 -16.10
C PHE A 666 -9.88 0.82 -16.09
N ASN A 667 -11.00 0.31 -16.59
CA ASN A 667 -12.28 1.02 -16.58
C ASN A 667 -12.79 1.31 -15.16
N ASP A 668 -12.57 0.36 -14.25
CA ASP A 668 -12.86 0.49 -12.83
C ASP A 668 -11.95 1.51 -12.14
N VAL A 669 -10.65 1.53 -12.49
CA VAL A 669 -9.69 2.52 -12.00
C VAL A 669 -10.06 3.92 -12.48
N ASP A 670 -10.28 4.13 -13.78
CA ASP A 670 -10.73 5.40 -14.36
C ASP A 670 -12.01 5.92 -13.69
N PHE A 671 -13.00 5.04 -13.52
CA PHE A 671 -14.24 5.39 -12.85
C PHE A 671 -14.04 5.82 -11.40
N CYS A 672 -13.27 5.05 -10.63
CA CYS A 672 -12.93 5.40 -9.26
C CYS A 672 -12.22 6.76 -9.17
N LEU A 673 -11.35 7.08 -10.13
CA LEU A 673 -10.66 8.39 -10.19
C LEU A 673 -11.63 9.53 -10.51
N LYS A 674 -12.56 9.35 -11.46
CA LYS A 674 -13.62 10.35 -11.71
C LYS A 674 -14.52 10.58 -10.50
N VAL A 675 -14.87 9.50 -9.78
CA VAL A 675 -15.64 9.58 -8.53
C VAL A 675 -14.87 10.36 -7.45
N ARG A 676 -13.54 10.22 -7.39
CA ARG A 676 -12.70 11.03 -6.50
C ARG A 676 -12.62 12.49 -6.92
N GLU A 677 -12.48 12.79 -8.21
CA GLU A 677 -12.51 14.17 -8.71
C GLU A 677 -13.84 14.87 -8.42
N ALA A 678 -14.95 14.13 -8.36
CA ALA A 678 -16.25 14.63 -7.94
C ALA A 678 -16.36 14.88 -6.41
N GLY A 679 -15.29 14.63 -5.64
CA GLY A 679 -15.23 14.91 -4.20
C GLY A 679 -15.60 13.74 -3.29
N TYR A 680 -15.87 12.55 -3.83
CA TYR A 680 -16.17 11.36 -3.04
C TYR A 680 -14.92 10.56 -2.68
N ARG A 681 -15.01 9.76 -1.62
CA ARG A 681 -13.94 8.82 -1.22
C ARG A 681 -14.31 7.40 -1.63
N ASN A 682 -13.36 6.67 -2.21
CA ASN A 682 -13.54 5.24 -2.47
C ASN A 682 -13.10 4.45 -1.23
N LEU A 683 -13.81 3.38 -0.91
CA LEU A 683 -13.61 2.59 0.29
C LEU A 683 -13.48 1.11 -0.07
N TRP A 684 -12.56 0.43 0.59
CA TRP A 684 -12.50 -1.02 0.58
C TRP A 684 -12.86 -1.56 1.96
N THR A 685 -13.71 -2.60 2.00
CA THR A 685 -14.13 -3.24 3.26
C THR A 685 -13.65 -4.70 3.32
N PRO A 686 -12.96 -5.10 4.40
CA PRO A 686 -12.55 -6.49 4.60
C PRO A 686 -13.73 -7.39 5.03
N TYR A 687 -14.90 -6.82 5.34
CA TYR A 687 -16.04 -7.54 5.92
C TYR A 687 -17.07 -8.02 4.86
N ALA A 688 -16.78 -7.78 3.58
CA ALA A 688 -17.45 -8.40 2.45
C ALA A 688 -16.45 -9.33 1.74
N GLU A 689 -16.56 -10.64 1.96
CA GLU A 689 -15.62 -11.64 1.49
C GLU A 689 -16.23 -12.49 0.38
N LEU A 690 -15.56 -12.56 -0.78
CA LEU A 690 -16.00 -13.37 -1.91
C LEU A 690 -14.82 -14.08 -2.56
N TYR A 691 -15.05 -15.26 -3.12
CA TYR A 691 -14.14 -15.83 -4.11
C TYR A 691 -14.37 -15.15 -5.45
N HIS A 692 -13.29 -14.95 -6.21
CA HIS A 692 -13.33 -14.56 -7.61
C HIS A 692 -12.43 -15.50 -8.40
N HIS A 693 -13.04 -16.31 -9.27
CA HIS A 693 -12.35 -17.40 -9.94
C HIS A 693 -11.44 -16.96 -11.12
N GLU A 694 -11.38 -15.65 -11.39
CA GLU A 694 -10.57 -14.87 -12.34
C GLU A 694 -10.30 -15.48 -13.72
N SER A 695 -10.76 -14.77 -14.76
CA SER A 695 -10.35 -14.95 -16.17
C SER A 695 -10.62 -16.35 -16.76
N ILE A 696 -11.48 -17.17 -16.14
CA ILE A 696 -11.86 -18.50 -16.65
C ILE A 696 -12.56 -18.40 -18.02
N SER A 697 -13.34 -17.34 -18.26
CA SER A 697 -14.07 -17.11 -19.52
C SER A 697 -13.25 -16.33 -20.57
N ARG A 698 -12.31 -15.48 -20.15
CA ARG A 698 -11.62 -14.50 -21.02
C ARG A 698 -10.31 -15.00 -21.65
N GLY A 699 -9.54 -15.82 -20.93
CA GLY A 699 -8.18 -16.21 -21.33
C GLY A 699 -7.17 -15.03 -21.35
N ALA A 700 -5.90 -15.31 -21.69
CA ALA A 700 -4.82 -14.31 -21.69
C ALA A 700 -4.85 -13.36 -22.90
N ASP A 701 -4.17 -12.21 -22.81
CA ASP A 701 -3.93 -11.27 -23.93
C ASP A 701 -2.83 -11.77 -24.89
N ASP A 702 -3.11 -12.90 -25.50
CA ASP A 702 -2.18 -13.73 -26.26
C ASP A 702 -1.98 -13.31 -27.73
N ASN A 703 -2.90 -12.53 -28.30
CA ASN A 703 -2.85 -12.11 -29.71
C ASN A 703 -2.51 -10.62 -29.92
N ALA A 704 -2.09 -10.27 -31.14
CA ALA A 704 -1.60 -8.93 -31.48
C ALA A 704 -2.65 -7.83 -31.31
N LYS A 705 -3.93 -8.12 -31.61
CA LYS A 705 -5.03 -7.16 -31.44
C LYS A 705 -5.28 -6.86 -29.96
N LYS A 706 -5.33 -7.89 -29.11
CA LYS A 706 -5.47 -7.75 -27.65
C LYS A 706 -4.33 -6.94 -27.04
N ARG A 707 -3.09 -7.20 -27.46
CA ARG A 707 -1.91 -6.41 -27.02
C ARG A 707 -1.97 -4.95 -27.47
N ALA A 708 -2.39 -4.68 -28.70
CA ALA A 708 -2.53 -3.31 -29.20
C ALA A 708 -3.61 -2.54 -28.44
N ARG A 709 -4.75 -3.17 -28.15
CA ARG A 709 -5.80 -2.62 -27.27
C ARG A 709 -5.26 -2.30 -25.88
N ALA A 710 -4.63 -3.28 -25.22
CA ALA A 710 -4.08 -3.09 -23.87
C ALA A 710 -3.06 -1.94 -23.82
N ALA A 711 -2.20 -1.81 -24.83
CA ALA A 711 -1.27 -0.70 -24.93
C ALA A 711 -1.97 0.66 -25.11
N ALA A 712 -3.07 0.71 -25.86
CA ALA A 712 -3.86 1.93 -26.02
C ALA A 712 -4.60 2.32 -24.73
N GLU A 713 -5.13 1.35 -23.98
CA GLU A 713 -5.78 1.57 -22.68
C GLU A 713 -4.77 2.11 -21.65
N VAL A 714 -3.56 1.53 -21.59
CA VAL A 714 -2.44 2.06 -20.77
C VAL A 714 -2.08 3.50 -21.17
N ALA A 715 -1.94 3.76 -22.47
CA ALA A 715 -1.60 5.09 -22.98
C ALA A 715 -2.67 6.13 -22.63
N PHE A 716 -3.96 5.76 -22.68
CA PHE A 716 -5.07 6.62 -22.25
C PHE A 716 -4.97 6.93 -20.76
N MET A 717 -4.79 5.91 -19.91
CA MET A 717 -4.67 6.10 -18.46
C MET A 717 -3.51 7.02 -18.12
N ARG A 718 -2.33 6.80 -18.73
CA ARG A 718 -1.16 7.66 -18.52
C ARG A 718 -1.37 9.09 -18.99
N LYS A 719 -2.02 9.28 -20.14
CA LYS A 719 -2.31 10.61 -20.67
C LYS A 719 -3.29 11.39 -19.79
N THR A 720 -4.28 10.71 -19.22
CA THR A 720 -5.40 11.36 -18.51
C THR A 720 -5.11 11.52 -17.02
N TRP A 721 -4.52 10.49 -16.39
CA TRP A 721 -4.38 10.37 -14.95
C TRP A 721 -2.92 10.36 -14.48
N GLY A 722 -1.96 10.67 -15.35
CA GLY A 722 -0.53 10.45 -15.11
C GLY A 722 -0.02 10.93 -13.75
N GLU A 723 -0.41 12.14 -13.34
CA GLU A 723 -0.04 12.73 -12.06
C GLU A 723 -0.58 11.95 -10.86
N GLN A 724 -1.87 11.60 -10.88
CA GLN A 724 -2.51 10.81 -9.83
C GLN A 724 -1.96 9.38 -9.78
N LEU A 725 -1.64 8.80 -10.93
CA LEU A 725 -1.03 7.47 -10.99
C LEU A 725 0.37 7.45 -10.36
N ASP A 726 1.05 8.58 -10.28
CA ASP A 726 2.39 8.68 -9.71
C ASP A 726 2.40 9.13 -8.26
N ASN A 727 1.31 9.74 -7.80
CA ASN A 727 1.12 10.26 -6.46
C ASN A 727 -0.21 9.76 -5.90
N ASP A 728 -0.31 8.45 -5.66
CA ASP A 728 -1.50 7.87 -5.05
C ASP A 728 -1.59 8.29 -3.57
N PRO A 729 -2.59 9.09 -3.14
CA PRO A 729 -2.69 9.51 -1.75
C PRO A 729 -3.00 8.37 -0.76
N ALA A 730 -3.44 7.20 -1.24
CA ALA A 730 -3.67 6.03 -0.40
C ALA A 730 -2.42 5.13 -0.24
N TYR A 731 -1.29 5.54 -0.82
CA TYR A 731 -0.01 4.83 -0.83
C TYR A 731 1.16 5.77 -0.56
N ASN A 732 2.19 5.28 0.12
CA ASN A 732 3.33 6.13 0.46
C ASN A 732 4.37 6.11 -0.67
N PRO A 733 4.97 7.26 -1.04
CA PRO A 733 5.95 7.34 -2.14
C PRO A 733 7.27 6.57 -1.88
N ASN A 734 7.55 6.21 -0.63
CA ASN A 734 8.71 5.40 -0.22
C ASN A 734 8.50 3.89 -0.42
N LEU A 735 7.28 3.48 -0.80
CA LEU A 735 6.95 2.10 -1.09
C LEU A 735 7.00 1.81 -2.60
N THR A 736 7.25 0.54 -2.93
CA THR A 736 7.42 0.07 -4.31
C THR A 736 6.17 0.27 -5.17
N LEU A 737 6.38 0.63 -6.44
CA LEU A 737 5.36 0.57 -7.51
C LEU A 737 5.60 -0.60 -8.48
N ILE A 738 6.48 -1.54 -8.13
CA ILE A 738 6.78 -2.73 -8.93
C ILE A 738 5.98 -3.93 -8.42
N HIS A 739 5.78 -4.01 -7.10
CA HIS A 739 5.20 -5.16 -6.44
C HIS A 739 3.97 -4.80 -5.61
N GLU A 740 3.12 -5.79 -5.41
CA GLU A 740 1.83 -5.67 -4.73
C GLU A 740 1.94 -5.83 -3.19
N ASP A 741 3.13 -5.77 -2.59
CA ASP A 741 3.40 -6.25 -1.22
C ASP A 741 3.87 -5.19 -0.22
N PHE A 742 3.90 -3.91 -0.61
CA PHE A 742 4.31 -2.78 0.24
C PHE A 742 5.78 -2.86 0.69
N SER A 743 6.68 -3.47 -0.11
CA SER A 743 8.12 -3.38 0.15
C SER A 743 8.66 -1.96 -0.11
N LEU A 744 9.86 -1.69 0.41
CA LEU A 744 10.54 -0.41 0.19
C LEU A 744 10.97 -0.24 -1.28
N ARG A 745 10.90 1.00 -1.77
CA ARG A 745 11.27 1.40 -3.13
C ARG A 745 12.79 1.44 -3.35
#